data_AF-A0A5J4Z806-F1
#
_entry.id   AF-A0A5J4Z806-F1
#
_cell.length_a   1.000
_cell.length_b   1.000
_cell.length_c   1.000
_cell.angle_alpha   90.00
_cell.angle_beta   90.00
_cell.angle_gamma   90.00
#
_symmetry.space_group_name_H-M   'P 1'
#
loop_
_entity.id
_entity.type
_entity.pdbx_description
1 polymer ?
#
loop_
_entity_poly.entity_id
_entity_poly.type
_entity_poly.pdbx_seq_one_letter_code
_entity_poly.pdbx_strand_id
1 'polypeptide(L)'
;MADADAAVMPVEAQDVESQAPASAERTGVLSEAAGYPVYVLGTTTCPFTIEAKAHLLEALEGDQAAYPRVVHILDVDKADNGAQTRKEAALATGQKTVPFVFIDGEFIGGCNELKAIKMPELKHRIHLAMKKHGLSPENAPDDATVKAAALKADKLARELAEEPDDSSLSDEQHTRHHAKNRGRSVPAVYDPSLFRRAPKKEHAPLQHGVTAPLFLFNDTVDGNVVRVVGVLVVICCVLLIVFREDTWAHYATAALLIDYCIRFARGADASPLGMIAMVVCARMTPKFAPGPPKQFAALCGITFSLLATVFYFTGIGDYIPGAVVLGMLAGAAGLEGFADFCFGCFMFGYLVQFGLVDPDVYRIHLDTKEESVEAWKQEMPALKRDGVKAALALPEQHLVPPAPDVKPLVTDLKYKAPKPDEWTRSDFDVIKHTSVDYFYGPLGIVGLALMWSVMASMIETPNTVWYACGIGAGVYFVILVIFYAVRCFMYPHKVKKDWDHPERSNAFGAITICFMAFAFLLNQIPSSSSSTRDALKTAAEVIFWVGAGPHYAMFALKMAEWVGLRSFYDDETISASWMIFPVGLFVAALVAPTLTASYGGISYFFYAPAFLMWVALFVSSFRKSVTAHASDKRSRMSLWIWVAAPAVAAIATVNMQLVNTTGGSATSTYDSFLFSNLFFIAVGLAIPLGLLFVYPWSYFTIDAPRFDNSAWALVFSLDVLAIAAIMFYSLEQTTDLMHGIYILLVSAANVAAFVILLQTITGILRGRRFRPEDKWGPLSMMKLTHEALRETILPELKRAAENVTPNDVASVVALMEQWRCVNVIHDEHSKAEDKVIFKEFNDWFPAVAQRWNMDHDDDHKVIAEMRSKILRLMDMTKRGDSSGDDAVQLAESIRRDIPAFIDHMNEHLRGEEDHLNPVGRKHIPLALQKLLVERVWDMTPADRWAEYIPWIVNGLPLHGQRVRFTKCFTWAMPYRAQQIGNMLYRKVDDVMWERLVAECPELVPRGAPGWRRFW
;
A
#
# COMPACT_ATOMS: atom_id res chain seq x y z
N MET A 1 -39.65 -17.16 -47.28
CA MET A 1 -38.54 -17.62 -48.12
C MET A 1 -37.25 -17.40 -47.34
N ALA A 2 -36.69 -18.51 -46.86
CA ALA A 2 -35.31 -18.80 -46.44
C ALA A 2 -34.58 -17.84 -45.48
N ASP A 3 -33.74 -18.30 -44.56
CA ASP A 3 -33.69 -19.44 -43.64
C ASP A 3 -32.45 -19.17 -42.75
N ALA A 4 -32.48 -19.64 -41.51
CA ALA A 4 -31.36 -19.62 -40.58
C ALA A 4 -30.43 -20.84 -40.81
N ASP A 5 -29.13 -20.69 -40.51
CA ASP A 5 -28.24 -21.67 -39.86
C ASP A 5 -26.77 -21.55 -40.32
N ALA A 6 -25.85 -21.57 -39.34
CA ALA A 6 -24.49 -22.09 -39.50
C ALA A 6 -23.91 -22.44 -38.12
N ALA A 7 -24.26 -23.63 -37.62
CA ALA A 7 -23.60 -24.31 -36.52
C ALA A 7 -22.41 -25.15 -37.05
N VAL A 8 -21.37 -25.23 -36.23
CA VAL A 8 -20.09 -25.90 -36.44
C VAL A 8 -20.27 -27.42 -36.59
N MET A 9 -19.64 -28.01 -37.62
CA MET A 9 -19.62 -29.46 -37.89
C MET A 9 -18.53 -30.23 -37.11
N PRO A 10 -18.76 -31.52 -36.80
CA PRO A 10 -17.85 -32.42 -36.07
C PRO A 10 -16.95 -33.22 -37.02
N VAL A 11 -15.88 -33.84 -36.48
CA VAL A 11 -15.16 -34.93 -37.18
C VAL A 11 -15.06 -36.14 -36.25
N GLU A 12 -15.45 -37.28 -36.82
CA GLU A 12 -15.77 -38.57 -36.22
C GLU A 12 -14.56 -39.39 -35.78
N ALA A 13 -14.87 -40.34 -34.87
CA ALA A 13 -14.04 -41.46 -34.49
C ALA A 13 -13.94 -42.51 -35.61
N GLN A 14 -12.78 -43.15 -35.74
CA GLN A 14 -12.63 -44.43 -36.45
C GLN A 14 -12.00 -45.46 -35.52
N ASP A 15 -12.70 -46.59 -35.39
CA ASP A 15 -12.30 -47.80 -34.69
C ASP A 15 -11.21 -48.57 -35.45
N VAL A 16 -10.24 -49.13 -34.72
CA VAL A 16 -9.52 -50.35 -35.15
C VAL A 16 -9.39 -51.27 -33.94
N GLU A 17 -10.04 -52.42 -34.06
CA GLU A 17 -10.08 -53.53 -33.13
C GLU A 17 -8.86 -54.46 -33.27
N SER A 18 -8.40 -54.97 -32.12
CA SER A 18 -7.57 -56.16 -31.88
C SER A 18 -6.28 -56.39 -32.69
N GLN A 19 -5.13 -56.26 -32.03
CA GLN A 19 -4.06 -57.29 -32.06
C GLN A 19 -3.38 -57.34 -30.70
N ALA A 20 -3.56 -58.45 -29.97
CA ALA A 20 -2.70 -58.80 -28.83
C ALA A 20 -1.38 -59.36 -29.36
N PRO A 21 -0.21 -58.87 -28.91
CA PRO A 21 1.02 -59.63 -29.01
C PRO A 21 1.33 -60.34 -27.70
N ALA A 22 1.69 -61.60 -27.86
CA ALA A 22 2.17 -62.55 -26.89
C ALA A 22 3.25 -62.01 -25.94
N SER A 23 3.18 -62.45 -24.68
CA SER A 23 4.31 -62.75 -23.78
C SER A 23 5.58 -61.91 -23.95
N ALA A 24 5.48 -60.60 -23.73
CA ALA A 24 6.65 -59.73 -23.58
C ALA A 24 7.20 -59.86 -22.15
N GLU A 25 8.52 -60.02 -22.03
CA GLU A 25 9.27 -60.05 -20.77
C GLU A 25 8.80 -58.97 -19.80
N ARG A 26 8.61 -59.33 -18.52
CA ARG A 26 8.20 -58.36 -17.48
C ARG A 26 9.25 -57.25 -17.42
N THR A 27 8.83 -56.02 -17.73
CA THR A 27 9.63 -54.81 -17.57
C THR A 27 10.13 -54.68 -16.12
N GLY A 28 11.31 -54.08 -15.93
CA GLY A 28 12.02 -54.06 -14.64
C GLY A 28 11.15 -53.64 -13.46
N VAL A 29 10.32 -52.60 -13.64
CA VAL A 29 9.42 -52.08 -12.58
C VAL A 29 8.36 -53.09 -12.14
N LEU A 30 7.78 -53.88 -13.06
CA LEU A 30 6.79 -54.90 -12.71
C LEU A 30 7.44 -56.09 -11.98
N SER A 31 8.68 -56.42 -12.32
CA SER A 31 9.44 -57.44 -11.61
C SER A 31 9.85 -56.99 -10.20
N GLU A 32 10.18 -55.71 -10.04
CA GLU A 32 10.54 -55.11 -8.75
C GLU A 32 9.32 -54.96 -7.84
N ALA A 33 8.19 -54.47 -8.37
CA ALA A 33 6.95 -54.33 -7.62
C ALA A 33 6.39 -55.67 -7.12
N ALA A 34 6.63 -56.76 -7.85
CA ALA A 34 6.25 -58.12 -7.43
C ALA A 34 7.07 -58.65 -6.24
N GLY A 35 8.19 -58.00 -5.89
CA GLY A 35 9.03 -58.34 -4.73
C GLY A 35 8.56 -57.75 -3.40
N TYR A 36 7.53 -56.90 -3.41
CA TYR A 36 7.02 -56.22 -2.21
C TYR A 36 5.51 -56.44 -2.04
N PRO A 37 4.99 -56.49 -0.79
CA PRO A 37 3.55 -56.60 -0.55
C PRO A 37 2.78 -55.41 -1.13
N VAL A 38 3.30 -54.20 -0.92
CA VAL A 38 2.79 -52.97 -1.52
C VAL A 38 3.97 -52.17 -2.04
N TYR A 39 3.92 -51.74 -3.31
CA TYR A 39 4.96 -50.93 -3.94
C TYR A 39 4.35 -49.63 -4.48
N VAL A 40 4.91 -48.50 -4.06
CA VAL A 40 4.43 -47.17 -4.46
C VAL A 40 5.55 -46.41 -5.14
N LEU A 41 5.37 -46.12 -6.42
CA LEU A 41 6.27 -45.26 -7.18
C LEU A 41 5.69 -43.85 -7.23
N GLY A 42 6.37 -42.90 -6.58
CA GLY A 42 5.85 -41.55 -6.33
C GLY A 42 6.93 -40.48 -6.39
N THR A 43 6.55 -39.22 -6.11
CA THR A 43 7.51 -38.13 -5.92
C THR A 43 7.29 -37.48 -4.56
N THR A 44 8.36 -36.97 -3.93
CA THR A 44 8.24 -36.39 -2.58
C THR A 44 7.40 -35.12 -2.51
N THR A 45 7.22 -34.44 -3.64
CA THR A 45 6.45 -33.19 -3.75
C THR A 45 5.01 -33.37 -4.23
N CYS A 46 4.58 -34.59 -4.62
CA CYS A 46 3.23 -34.79 -5.16
C CYS A 46 2.19 -34.98 -4.04
N PRO A 47 1.13 -34.14 -3.95
CA PRO A 47 0.11 -34.25 -2.90
C PRO A 47 -0.67 -35.57 -2.97
N PHE A 48 -0.89 -36.12 -4.17
CA PHE A 48 -1.57 -37.41 -4.35
C PHE A 48 -0.72 -38.60 -3.89
N THR A 49 0.61 -38.50 -3.98
CA THR A 49 1.52 -39.50 -3.42
C THR A 49 1.49 -39.47 -1.89
N ILE A 50 1.44 -38.27 -1.29
CA ILE A 50 1.34 -38.11 0.18
C ILE A 50 0.00 -38.67 0.68
N GLU A 51 -1.10 -38.38 -0.01
CA GLU A 51 -2.41 -38.94 0.35
C GLU A 51 -2.48 -40.45 0.19
N ALA A 52 -1.94 -41.03 -0.89
CA ALA A 52 -1.91 -42.48 -1.07
C ALA A 52 -1.11 -43.17 0.05
N LYS A 53 0.02 -42.58 0.45
CA LYS A 53 0.83 -43.07 1.59
C LYS A 53 0.02 -43.05 2.90
N ALA A 54 -0.68 -41.95 3.18
CA ALA A 54 -1.52 -41.83 4.38
C ALA A 54 -2.69 -42.84 4.39
N HIS A 55 -3.32 -43.08 3.24
CA HIS A 55 -4.42 -44.03 3.12
C HIS A 55 -3.96 -45.49 3.29
N LEU A 56 -2.76 -45.84 2.79
CA LEU A 56 -2.15 -47.15 3.06
C LEU A 56 -1.77 -47.32 4.54
N LEU A 57 -1.39 -46.23 5.22
CA LEU A 57 -1.09 -46.26 6.66
C LEU A 57 -2.38 -46.49 7.47
N GLU A 58 -3.49 -45.89 7.05
CA GLU A 58 -4.82 -46.14 7.60
C GLU A 58 -5.27 -47.59 7.38
N ALA A 59 -4.98 -48.17 6.21
CA ALA A 59 -5.24 -49.59 5.93
C ALA A 59 -4.43 -50.53 6.85
N LEU A 60 -3.24 -50.12 7.28
CA LEU A 60 -2.43 -50.82 8.28
C LEU A 60 -2.78 -50.43 9.73
N GLU A 61 -3.95 -49.84 9.95
CA GLU A 61 -4.47 -49.44 11.28
C GLU A 61 -3.57 -48.44 12.03
N GLY A 62 -2.78 -47.67 11.28
CA GLY A 62 -1.85 -46.70 11.84
C GLY A 62 -0.58 -47.32 12.44
N ASP A 63 -0.30 -48.60 12.20
CA ASP A 63 0.92 -49.26 12.66
C ASP A 63 2.15 -48.77 11.88
N GLN A 64 2.76 -47.68 12.40
CA GLN A 64 3.96 -47.08 11.85
C GLN A 64 5.18 -48.02 11.87
N ALA A 65 5.18 -49.07 12.71
CA ALA A 65 6.28 -50.03 12.77
C ALA A 65 6.15 -51.11 11.67
N ALA A 66 4.92 -51.51 11.32
CA ALA A 66 4.66 -52.41 10.21
C ALA A 66 4.77 -51.71 8.84
N TYR A 67 4.45 -50.42 8.77
CA TYR A 67 4.39 -49.65 7.52
C TYR A 67 5.61 -49.79 6.60
N PRO A 68 6.87 -49.54 7.03
CA PRO A 68 8.04 -49.64 6.14
C PRO A 68 8.40 -51.09 5.76
N ARG A 69 7.86 -52.09 6.46
CA ARG A 69 8.09 -53.51 6.15
C ARG A 69 7.11 -54.02 5.09
N VAL A 70 5.96 -53.35 4.94
CA VAL A 70 4.86 -53.77 4.06
C VAL A 70 4.77 -52.87 2.83
N VAL A 71 4.97 -51.56 3.00
CA VAL A 71 4.86 -50.55 1.95
C VAL A 71 6.24 -50.07 1.56
N HIS A 72 6.70 -50.49 0.38
CA HIS A 72 7.92 -49.99 -0.23
C HIS A 72 7.61 -48.77 -1.09
N ILE A 73 8.41 -47.72 -0.93
CA ILE A 73 8.23 -46.44 -1.64
C ILE A 73 9.50 -46.13 -2.40
N LEU A 74 9.37 -45.99 -3.73
CA LEU A 74 10.42 -45.43 -4.57
C LEU A 74 10.04 -43.99 -4.95
N ASP A 75 10.73 -43.03 -4.35
CA ASP A 75 10.59 -41.60 -4.68
C ASP A 75 11.48 -41.28 -5.91
N VAL A 76 10.88 -41.23 -7.09
CA VAL A 76 11.63 -41.11 -8.37
C VAL A 76 12.29 -39.76 -8.60
N ASP A 77 11.95 -38.75 -7.81
CA ASP A 77 12.64 -37.46 -7.76
C ASP A 77 13.97 -37.52 -6.99
N LYS A 78 14.20 -38.58 -6.22
CA LYS A 78 15.41 -38.79 -5.42
C LYS A 78 16.27 -39.98 -5.89
N ALA A 79 15.75 -40.82 -6.78
CA ALA A 79 16.46 -41.98 -7.32
C ALA A 79 17.28 -41.63 -8.57
N ASP A 80 18.52 -42.12 -8.65
CA ASP A 80 19.47 -41.84 -9.76
C ASP A 80 18.91 -42.27 -11.13
N ASN A 81 18.07 -43.30 -11.18
CA ASN A 81 17.39 -43.80 -12.38
C ASN A 81 15.88 -43.46 -12.43
N GLY A 82 15.39 -42.61 -11.53
CA GLY A 82 13.95 -42.42 -11.30
C GLY A 82 13.16 -41.90 -12.52
N ALA A 83 13.77 -41.08 -13.37
CA ALA A 83 13.14 -40.61 -14.61
C ALA A 83 12.90 -41.75 -15.62
N GLN A 84 13.82 -42.72 -15.69
CA GLN A 84 13.68 -43.90 -16.53
C GLN A 84 12.64 -44.87 -15.94
N THR A 85 12.72 -45.16 -14.64
CA THR A 85 11.75 -46.02 -13.93
C THR A 85 10.32 -45.49 -14.05
N ARG A 86 10.11 -44.16 -13.96
CA ARG A 86 8.80 -43.54 -14.17
C ARG A 86 8.29 -43.72 -15.60
N LYS A 87 9.17 -43.63 -16.60
CA LYS A 87 8.81 -43.81 -18.01
C LYS A 87 8.43 -45.27 -18.31
N GLU A 88 9.17 -46.21 -17.73
CA GLU A 88 8.87 -47.65 -17.83
C GLU A 88 7.56 -48.00 -17.13
N ALA A 89 7.31 -47.47 -15.93
CA ALA A 89 6.05 -47.64 -15.20
C ALA A 89 4.86 -47.09 -16.00
N ALA A 90 5.01 -45.91 -16.60
CA ALA A 90 3.96 -45.30 -17.43
C ALA A 90 3.66 -46.13 -18.69
N LEU A 91 4.71 -46.70 -19.32
CA LEU A 91 4.54 -47.57 -20.48
C LEU A 91 3.86 -48.90 -20.11
N ALA A 92 4.24 -49.49 -18.98
CA ALA A 92 3.75 -50.79 -18.53
C ALA A 92 2.31 -50.76 -17.99
N THR A 93 1.89 -49.63 -17.42
CA THR A 93 0.57 -49.49 -16.75
C THR A 93 -0.43 -48.64 -17.53
N GLY A 94 0.02 -47.86 -18.51
CA GLY A 94 -0.81 -46.88 -19.23
C GLY A 94 -1.12 -45.60 -18.42
N GLN A 95 -0.76 -45.53 -17.14
CA GLN A 95 -0.99 -44.35 -16.31
C GLN A 95 0.10 -43.28 -16.54
N LYS A 96 -0.29 -42.02 -16.73
CA LYS A 96 0.65 -40.93 -17.11
C LYS A 96 1.30 -40.23 -15.91
N THR A 97 0.70 -40.32 -14.72
CA THR A 97 1.05 -39.51 -13.53
C THR A 97 1.27 -40.38 -12.30
N VAL A 98 2.14 -39.92 -11.39
CA VAL A 98 2.35 -40.53 -10.06
C VAL A 98 1.20 -40.18 -9.09
N PRO A 99 0.93 -41.01 -8.05
CA PRO A 99 1.60 -42.26 -7.69
C PRO A 99 1.15 -43.45 -8.56
N PHE A 100 2.05 -44.41 -8.80
CA PHE A 100 1.70 -45.75 -9.30
C PHE A 100 1.70 -46.70 -8.11
N VAL A 101 0.55 -47.29 -7.80
CA VAL A 101 0.38 -48.16 -6.64
C VAL A 101 0.20 -49.60 -7.09
N PHE A 102 1.00 -50.50 -6.54
CA PHE A 102 0.93 -51.93 -6.78
C PHE A 102 0.72 -52.67 -5.45
N ILE A 103 -0.10 -53.72 -5.47
CA ILE A 103 -0.29 -54.64 -4.35
C ILE A 103 -0.01 -56.05 -4.88
N ASP A 104 0.97 -56.75 -4.29
CA ASP A 104 1.43 -58.08 -4.73
C ASP A 104 1.79 -58.15 -6.24
N GLY A 105 2.37 -57.07 -6.77
CA GLY A 105 2.72 -56.93 -8.20
C GLY A 105 1.53 -56.65 -9.13
N GLU A 106 0.29 -56.62 -8.65
CA GLU A 106 -0.88 -56.17 -9.40
C GLU A 106 -0.99 -54.64 -9.36
N PHE A 107 -1.20 -54.02 -10.53
CA PHE A 107 -1.35 -52.57 -10.62
C PHE A 107 -2.75 -52.12 -10.21
N ILE A 108 -2.85 -51.27 -9.18
CA ILE A 108 -4.11 -50.76 -8.64
C ILE A 108 -4.52 -49.44 -9.30
N GLY A 109 -3.55 -48.61 -9.70
CA GLY A 109 -3.79 -47.28 -10.25
C GLY A 109 -3.13 -46.16 -9.44
N GLY A 110 -3.74 -44.98 -9.47
CA GLY A 110 -3.31 -43.80 -8.74
C GLY A 110 -3.98 -43.63 -7.39
N CYS A 111 -3.89 -42.42 -6.84
CA CYS A 111 -4.45 -42.12 -5.52
C CYS A 111 -5.98 -42.24 -5.47
N ASN A 112 -6.67 -41.87 -6.55
CA ASN A 112 -8.13 -41.90 -6.59
C ASN A 112 -8.64 -43.35 -6.69
N GLU A 113 -7.99 -44.16 -7.53
CA GLU A 113 -8.31 -45.58 -7.70
C GLU A 113 -8.05 -46.36 -6.41
N LEU A 114 -6.94 -46.07 -5.72
CA LEU A 114 -6.65 -46.67 -4.42
C LEU A 114 -7.73 -46.35 -3.38
N LYS A 115 -8.18 -45.09 -3.30
CA LYS A 115 -9.23 -44.64 -2.38
C LYS A 115 -10.63 -45.14 -2.75
N ALA A 116 -10.85 -45.52 -4.01
CA ALA A 116 -12.11 -46.10 -4.44
C ALA A 116 -12.29 -47.54 -3.92
N ILE A 117 -11.21 -48.23 -3.53
CA ILE A 117 -11.30 -49.54 -2.88
C ILE A 117 -11.81 -49.34 -1.45
N LYS A 118 -12.94 -49.98 -1.12
CA LYS A 118 -13.50 -49.94 0.24
C LYS A 118 -12.47 -50.45 1.25
N MET A 119 -12.32 -49.76 2.39
CA MET A 119 -11.29 -50.04 3.38
C MET A 119 -11.20 -51.52 3.84
N PRO A 120 -12.32 -52.26 4.08
CA PRO A 120 -12.24 -53.67 4.44
C PRO A 120 -11.61 -54.55 3.34
N GLU A 121 -11.89 -54.23 2.08
CA GLU A 121 -11.33 -54.93 0.91
C GLU A 121 -9.84 -54.61 0.74
N LEU A 122 -9.45 -53.33 0.90
CA LEU A 122 -8.05 -52.92 0.84
C LEU A 122 -7.22 -53.60 1.92
N LYS A 123 -7.73 -53.65 3.17
CA LYS A 123 -7.12 -54.37 4.28
C LYS A 123 -6.92 -55.86 3.97
N HIS A 124 -7.94 -56.50 3.40
CA HIS A 124 -7.88 -57.91 3.04
C HIS A 124 -6.82 -58.19 1.97
N ARG A 125 -6.74 -57.37 0.91
CA ARG A 125 -5.73 -57.48 -0.15
C ARG A 125 -4.31 -57.31 0.38
N ILE A 126 -4.09 -56.31 1.25
CA ILE A 126 -2.77 -56.08 1.88
C ILE A 126 -2.42 -57.27 2.80
N HIS A 127 -3.38 -57.79 3.56
CA HIS A 127 -3.14 -58.95 4.43
C HIS A 127 -2.78 -60.22 3.62
N LEU A 128 -3.46 -60.47 2.49
CA LEU A 128 -3.12 -61.56 1.59
C LEU A 128 -1.72 -61.40 0.98
N ALA A 129 -1.38 -60.18 0.56
CA ALA A 129 -0.03 -59.86 0.07
C ALA A 129 1.02 -60.10 1.18
N MET A 130 0.78 -59.61 2.40
CA MET A 130 1.66 -59.86 3.55
C MET A 130 1.84 -61.36 3.82
N LYS A 131 0.77 -62.16 3.75
CA LYS A 131 0.86 -63.62 3.95
C LYS A 131 1.72 -64.30 2.88
N LYS A 132 1.56 -63.91 1.62
CA LYS A 132 2.33 -64.45 0.49
C LYS A 132 3.81 -64.05 0.56
N HIS A 133 4.10 -62.86 1.05
CA HIS A 133 5.45 -62.32 1.27
C HIS A 133 6.05 -62.69 2.65
N GLY A 134 5.39 -63.57 3.43
CA GLY A 134 5.93 -64.12 4.69
C GLY A 134 5.87 -63.20 5.91
N LEU A 135 4.97 -62.22 5.93
CA LEU A 135 4.91 -61.12 6.92
C LEU A 135 3.69 -61.17 7.87
N SER A 136 3.06 -62.33 8.10
CA SER A 136 1.79 -62.42 8.88
C SER A 136 1.97 -62.43 10.41
N PRO A 137 1.10 -61.74 11.20
CA PRO A 137 0.99 -61.91 12.66
C PRO A 137 0.14 -63.12 13.07
N GLU A 138 0.55 -63.84 14.14
CA GLU A 138 0.07 -65.19 14.54
C GLU A 138 -1.41 -65.34 14.98
N ASN A 139 -2.26 -64.30 14.98
CA ASN A 139 -3.65 -64.42 15.49
C ASN A 139 -4.68 -63.63 14.66
N ALA A 140 -5.08 -64.15 13.50
CA ALA A 140 -6.24 -63.65 12.72
C ALA A 140 -7.47 -64.58 12.89
N PRO A 141 -8.70 -64.05 13.03
CA PRO A 141 -9.90 -64.86 13.23
C PRO A 141 -10.33 -65.62 11.96
N ASP A 142 -10.90 -66.82 12.16
CA ASP A 142 -11.16 -67.83 11.13
C ASP A 142 -12.24 -67.40 10.10
N ASP A 143 -12.07 -67.88 8.86
CA ASP A 143 -12.71 -67.43 7.62
C ASP A 143 -14.25 -67.66 7.60
N ALA A 144 -14.73 -68.57 8.45
CA ALA A 144 -16.15 -68.84 8.65
C ALA A 144 -16.90 -67.71 9.38
N THR A 145 -16.21 -66.97 10.25
CA THR A 145 -16.79 -65.90 11.08
C THR A 145 -17.02 -64.63 10.28
N VAL A 146 -16.14 -64.37 9.30
CA VAL A 146 -16.21 -63.20 8.41
C VAL A 146 -17.33 -63.35 7.38
N LYS A 147 -17.53 -64.57 6.85
CA LYS A 147 -18.66 -64.89 5.94
C LYS A 147 -20.03 -64.72 6.61
N ALA A 148 -20.15 -65.06 7.89
CA ALA A 148 -21.41 -64.90 8.64
C ALA A 148 -21.75 -63.42 8.92
N ALA A 149 -20.73 -62.58 9.14
CA ALA A 149 -20.91 -61.14 9.37
C ALA A 149 -21.31 -60.39 8.08
N ALA A 150 -20.73 -60.77 6.94
CA ALA A 150 -21.06 -60.18 5.64
C ALA A 150 -22.50 -60.47 5.19
N LEU A 151 -23.00 -61.69 5.44
CA LEU A 151 -24.38 -62.08 5.09
C LEU A 151 -25.44 -61.36 5.96
N LYS A 152 -25.08 -61.01 7.20
CA LYS A 152 -25.95 -60.29 8.13
C LYS A 152 -26.03 -58.79 7.82
N ALA A 153 -24.95 -58.21 7.29
CA ALA A 153 -24.89 -56.83 6.82
C ALA A 153 -25.70 -56.59 5.52
N ASP A 154 -25.70 -57.56 4.59
CA ASP A 154 -26.48 -57.44 3.33
C ASP A 154 -28.00 -57.49 3.58
N LYS A 155 -28.42 -58.24 4.62
CA LYS A 155 -29.83 -58.31 5.02
C LYS A 155 -30.32 -57.02 5.69
N LEU A 156 -29.48 -56.40 6.53
CA LEU A 156 -29.77 -55.13 7.20
C LEU A 156 -29.79 -53.95 6.21
N ALA A 157 -28.96 -53.98 5.17
CA ALA A 157 -28.92 -52.93 4.14
C ALA A 157 -30.15 -52.91 3.22
N ARG A 158 -30.86 -54.05 3.05
CA ARG A 158 -32.11 -54.11 2.28
C ARG A 158 -33.33 -53.67 3.08
N GLU A 159 -33.28 -53.77 4.41
CA GLU A 159 -34.34 -53.32 5.32
C GLU A 159 -34.25 -51.80 5.61
N LEU A 160 -33.15 -51.13 5.24
CA LEU A 160 -32.91 -49.69 5.45
C LEU A 160 -33.13 -48.82 4.19
N ALA A 161 -33.65 -49.37 3.09
CA ALA A 161 -33.83 -48.68 1.81
C ALA A 161 -35.26 -48.16 1.53
N GLU A 162 -36.10 -48.02 2.56
CA GLU A 162 -37.41 -47.35 2.45
C GLU A 162 -37.38 -46.06 3.29
N GLU A 163 -37.32 -44.90 2.63
CA GLU A 163 -37.64 -43.60 3.24
C GLU A 163 -39.16 -43.50 3.48
N PRO A 164 -39.60 -42.77 4.52
CA PRO A 164 -40.01 -41.40 4.22
C PRO A 164 -39.81 -40.37 5.35
N ASP A 165 -39.61 -39.13 4.88
CA ASP A 165 -40.19 -37.85 5.31
C ASP A 165 -39.70 -37.09 6.57
N ASP A 166 -39.75 -35.79 6.33
CA ASP A 166 -39.39 -34.58 7.05
C ASP A 166 -39.95 -34.47 8.49
N SER A 167 -39.17 -33.87 9.40
CA SER A 167 -39.63 -32.83 10.35
C SER A 167 -38.75 -32.65 11.59
N SER A 168 -38.46 -31.37 11.87
CA SER A 168 -38.39 -30.73 13.20
C SER A 168 -37.19 -30.97 14.15
N LEU A 169 -36.55 -29.84 14.54
CA LEU A 169 -36.25 -29.33 15.91
C LEU A 169 -35.87 -30.38 16.98
N SER A 170 -34.90 -30.24 17.89
CA SER A 170 -34.17 -29.12 18.49
C SER A 170 -33.17 -29.69 19.52
N ASP A 171 -32.17 -28.89 19.90
CA ASP A 171 -31.49 -28.77 21.20
C ASP A 171 -30.75 -29.94 21.89
N GLU A 172 -29.47 -29.64 22.15
CA GLU A 172 -28.65 -29.82 23.36
C GLU A 172 -28.86 -31.07 24.27
N GLN A 173 -27.74 -31.74 24.62
CA GLN A 173 -27.09 -31.62 25.94
C GLN A 173 -25.99 -32.68 26.19
N HIS A 174 -24.84 -32.16 26.68
CA HIS A 174 -23.94 -32.68 27.72
C HIS A 174 -23.22 -34.06 27.64
N THR A 175 -21.88 -33.97 27.49
CA THR A 175 -20.80 -34.37 28.44
C THR A 175 -21.17 -35.31 29.62
N ARG A 176 -20.36 -36.26 30.15
CA ARG A 176 -18.90 -36.31 30.41
C ARG A 176 -18.57 -37.63 31.16
N HIS A 177 -17.28 -38.00 31.15
CA HIS A 177 -16.52 -38.74 32.20
C HIS A 177 -16.79 -40.26 32.38
N HIS A 178 -15.80 -41.13 32.70
CA HIS A 178 -14.56 -41.03 33.50
C HIS A 178 -13.51 -42.06 32.98
N ALA A 179 -12.22 -41.70 32.84
CA ALA A 179 -11.08 -41.97 33.75
C ALA A 179 -10.65 -43.46 33.84
N LYS A 180 -9.37 -43.84 33.71
CA LYS A 180 -8.24 -43.54 34.63
C LYS A 180 -6.89 -44.04 34.05
N ASN A 181 -5.84 -43.22 34.24
CA ASN A 181 -4.49 -43.49 34.80
C ASN A 181 -3.76 -44.84 34.51
N ARG A 182 -2.44 -44.94 34.30
CA ARG A 182 -1.25 -44.11 34.64
C ARG A 182 0.00 -44.75 33.97
N GLY A 183 1.04 -43.98 33.63
CA GLY A 183 2.31 -44.59 33.19
C GLY A 183 3.51 -43.75 32.71
N ARG A 184 3.78 -42.56 33.28
CA ARG A 184 5.12 -41.95 33.50
C ARG A 184 6.12 -41.77 32.31
N SER A 185 6.20 -40.54 31.79
CA SER A 185 7.45 -39.82 31.40
C SER A 185 7.19 -38.29 31.31
N VAL A 186 8.26 -37.49 31.35
CA VAL A 186 8.43 -36.09 31.78
C VAL A 186 7.69 -35.04 30.90
N PRO A 187 7.20 -33.89 31.43
CA PRO A 187 5.99 -33.22 30.91
C PRO A 187 6.26 -32.21 29.80
N ALA A 188 5.78 -32.53 28.59
CA ALA A 188 5.45 -31.54 27.58
C ALA A 188 4.18 -30.79 28.01
N VAL A 189 4.32 -29.57 28.51
CA VAL A 189 3.18 -28.65 28.73
C VAL A 189 2.79 -28.05 27.38
N TYR A 190 2.25 -28.87 26.48
CA TYR A 190 1.56 -28.39 25.29
C TYR A 190 0.58 -29.45 24.85
N ASP A 191 -0.71 -29.19 25.08
CA ASP A 191 -1.80 -30.02 24.58
C ASP A 191 -2.31 -29.40 23.27
N PRO A 192 -2.01 -29.99 22.09
CA PRO A 192 -2.49 -29.50 20.81
C PRO A 192 -4.01 -29.58 20.67
N SER A 193 -4.71 -30.29 21.57
CA SER A 193 -6.16 -30.47 21.51
C SER A 193 -6.95 -29.24 21.98
N LEU A 194 -6.29 -28.23 22.55
CA LEU A 194 -6.86 -26.89 22.80
C LEU A 194 -7.03 -26.06 21.50
N PHE A 195 -6.43 -26.48 20.38
CA PHE A 195 -6.68 -25.92 19.05
C PHE A 195 -7.76 -26.68 18.27
N ARG A 196 -8.72 -27.30 18.97
CA ARG A 196 -9.95 -27.79 18.35
C ARG A 196 -10.70 -26.58 17.79
N ARG A 197 -10.86 -26.52 16.45
CA ARG A 197 -11.60 -25.51 15.66
C ARG A 197 -12.19 -24.39 16.53
N ALA A 198 -11.46 -23.30 16.71
CA ALA A 198 -12.07 -22.07 17.17
C ALA A 198 -13.30 -21.82 16.27
N PRO A 199 -14.48 -21.48 16.85
CA PRO A 199 -15.66 -21.23 16.05
C PRO A 199 -15.30 -20.22 14.95
N LYS A 200 -15.81 -20.44 13.72
CA LYS A 200 -15.88 -19.35 12.76
C LYS A 200 -16.47 -18.19 13.53
N LYS A 201 -15.78 -17.04 13.63
CA LYS A 201 -16.45 -15.82 14.04
C LYS A 201 -17.64 -15.71 13.07
N GLU A 202 -18.85 -15.90 13.58
CA GLU A 202 -20.07 -15.49 12.89
C GLU A 202 -20.04 -13.96 12.90
N HIS A 203 -19.21 -13.38 12.06
CA HIS A 203 -19.40 -12.01 11.68
C HIS A 203 -20.76 -11.99 10.99
N ALA A 204 -21.66 -11.12 11.44
CA ALA A 204 -22.79 -10.74 10.62
C ALA A 204 -22.23 -10.46 9.22
N PRO A 205 -22.77 -11.05 8.15
CA PRO A 205 -22.22 -10.88 6.82
C PRO A 205 -22.29 -9.38 6.49
N LEU A 206 -21.17 -8.69 6.61
CA LEU A 206 -21.04 -7.32 6.13
C LEU A 206 -21.11 -7.42 4.61
N GLN A 207 -22.31 -7.17 4.09
CA GLN A 207 -22.68 -7.23 2.68
C GLN A 207 -22.01 -6.14 1.81
N HIS A 208 -21.06 -5.38 2.36
CA HIS A 208 -20.39 -4.35 1.62
C HIS A 208 -19.19 -4.98 0.93
N GLY A 209 -19.39 -5.38 -0.33
CA GLY A 209 -18.27 -5.55 -1.24
C GLY A 209 -17.32 -4.36 -1.10
N VAL A 210 -16.02 -4.58 -1.31
CA VAL A 210 -14.98 -3.55 -1.32
C VAL A 210 -15.23 -2.61 -2.51
N THR A 211 -16.25 -1.78 -2.39
CA THR A 211 -16.50 -0.56 -3.12
C THR A 211 -16.16 0.53 -2.13
N ALA A 212 -15.16 1.36 -2.46
CA ALA A 212 -14.87 2.53 -1.65
C ALA A 212 -16.19 3.28 -1.42
N PRO A 213 -16.49 3.73 -0.18
CA PRO A 213 -17.73 4.42 0.10
C PRO A 213 -17.81 5.68 -0.78
N LEU A 214 -18.99 5.97 -1.32
CA LEU A 214 -19.22 7.14 -2.18
C LEU A 214 -18.87 8.47 -1.47
N PHE A 215 -18.97 8.48 -0.14
CA PHE A 215 -18.55 9.57 0.75
C PHE A 215 -17.52 9.04 1.75
N LEU A 216 -16.38 9.73 1.89
CA LEU A 216 -15.28 9.36 2.77
C LEU A 216 -14.99 10.51 3.73
N PHE A 217 -15.87 10.73 4.71
CA PHE A 217 -15.68 11.73 5.75
C PHE A 217 -14.69 11.25 6.82
N ASN A 218 -13.79 12.10 7.28
CA ASN A 218 -12.80 11.70 8.30
C ASN A 218 -13.48 11.39 9.65
N ASP A 219 -13.19 10.21 10.21
CA ASP A 219 -13.76 9.74 11.49
C ASP A 219 -13.39 10.63 12.69
N THR A 220 -12.22 11.27 12.61
CA THR A 220 -11.72 12.25 13.56
C THR A 220 -11.49 13.58 12.85
N VAL A 221 -11.92 14.68 13.47
CA VAL A 221 -11.72 16.03 12.94
C VAL A 221 -11.10 16.94 13.99
N ASP A 222 -10.32 17.94 13.57
CA ASP A 222 -9.79 18.97 14.46
C ASP A 222 -10.85 20.04 14.74
N GLY A 223 -11.34 20.11 15.99
CA GLY A 223 -12.29 21.09 16.45
C GLY A 223 -11.82 22.54 16.26
N ASN A 224 -10.51 22.82 16.35
CA ASN A 224 -10.01 24.18 16.09
C ASN A 224 -10.22 24.59 14.62
N VAL A 225 -9.96 23.67 13.69
CA VAL A 225 -10.20 23.88 12.24
C VAL A 225 -11.69 24.12 12.00
N VAL A 226 -12.56 23.28 12.59
CA VAL A 226 -14.02 23.42 12.46
C VAL A 226 -14.51 24.78 12.96
N ARG A 227 -13.94 25.30 14.06
CA ARG A 227 -14.28 26.63 14.58
C ARG A 227 -13.87 27.76 13.64
N VAL A 228 -12.64 27.73 13.14
CA VAL A 228 -12.16 28.74 12.17
C VAL A 228 -12.99 28.68 10.90
N VAL A 229 -13.36 27.49 10.44
CA VAL A 229 -14.32 27.29 9.35
C VAL A 229 -15.66 27.97 9.64
N GLY A 230 -16.21 27.82 10.84
CA GLY A 230 -17.43 28.50 11.26
C GLY A 230 -17.32 30.02 11.12
N VAL A 231 -16.20 30.61 11.57
CA VAL A 231 -15.92 32.04 11.42
C VAL A 231 -15.83 32.46 9.94
N LEU A 232 -15.15 31.68 9.10
CA LEU A 232 -15.04 31.95 7.67
C LEU A 232 -16.41 31.90 6.98
N VAL A 233 -17.26 30.93 7.33
CA VAL A 233 -18.63 30.85 6.80
C VAL A 233 -19.44 32.09 7.20
N VAL A 234 -19.32 32.56 8.45
CA VAL A 234 -20.00 33.79 8.88
C VAL A 234 -19.56 34.98 8.03
N ILE A 235 -18.26 35.14 7.78
CA ILE A 235 -17.74 36.22 6.94
C ILE A 235 -18.32 36.12 5.52
N CYS A 236 -18.30 34.92 4.92
CA CYS A 236 -18.89 34.69 3.60
C CYS A 236 -20.38 35.06 3.60
N CYS A 237 -21.18 34.53 4.53
CA CYS A 237 -22.61 34.83 4.60
C CYS A 237 -22.88 36.33 4.74
N VAL A 238 -22.13 37.06 5.58
CA VAL A 238 -22.29 38.51 5.73
C VAL A 238 -22.00 39.25 4.43
N LEU A 239 -20.91 38.91 3.74
CA LEU A 239 -20.58 39.53 2.44
C LEU A 239 -21.66 39.24 1.40
N LEU A 240 -22.13 37.99 1.32
CA LEU A 240 -23.16 37.57 0.37
C LEU A 240 -24.51 38.24 0.63
N ILE A 241 -24.84 38.54 1.90
CA ILE A 241 -26.05 39.30 2.28
C ILE A 241 -25.93 40.78 1.90
N VAL A 242 -24.76 41.38 2.16
CA VAL A 242 -24.49 42.80 1.87
C VAL A 242 -24.54 43.05 0.36
N PHE A 243 -23.92 42.19 -0.43
CA PHE A 243 -23.81 42.31 -1.89
C PHE A 243 -24.82 41.45 -2.64
N ARG A 244 -25.98 41.15 -2.04
CA ARG A 244 -27.01 40.25 -2.61
C ARG A 244 -27.52 40.66 -4.01
N GLU A 245 -27.39 41.94 -4.37
CA GLU A 245 -27.82 42.49 -5.65
C GLU A 245 -26.78 42.25 -6.77
N ASP A 246 -25.52 42.00 -6.40
CA ASP A 246 -24.46 41.77 -7.37
C ASP A 246 -24.46 40.32 -7.86
N THR A 247 -24.29 40.12 -9.17
CA THR A 247 -24.25 38.80 -9.79
C THR A 247 -23.12 37.92 -9.23
N TRP A 248 -21.98 38.50 -8.84
CA TRP A 248 -20.87 37.74 -8.28
C TRP A 248 -21.25 37.08 -6.94
N ALA A 249 -22.14 37.69 -6.15
CA ALA A 249 -22.60 37.13 -4.89
C ALA A 249 -23.45 35.87 -5.12
N HIS A 250 -24.21 35.80 -6.22
CA HIS A 250 -25.01 34.62 -6.55
C HIS A 250 -24.11 33.42 -6.86
N TYR A 251 -23.08 33.62 -7.68
CA TYR A 251 -22.08 32.61 -7.97
C TYR A 251 -21.24 32.24 -6.74
N ALA A 252 -20.92 33.20 -5.87
CA ALA A 252 -20.20 32.94 -4.62
C ALA A 252 -21.06 32.16 -3.61
N THR A 253 -22.39 32.34 -3.58
CA THR A 253 -23.32 31.49 -2.81
C THR A 253 -23.32 30.06 -3.35
N ALA A 254 -23.32 29.88 -4.68
CA ALA A 254 -23.17 28.56 -5.28
C ALA A 254 -21.80 27.92 -4.95
N ALA A 255 -20.72 28.71 -4.92
CA ALA A 255 -19.41 28.24 -4.48
C ALA A 255 -19.41 27.80 -3.00
N LEU A 256 -20.14 28.51 -2.12
CA LEU A 256 -20.33 28.11 -0.73
C LEU A 256 -21.11 26.79 -0.60
N LEU A 257 -22.13 26.58 -1.44
CA LEU A 257 -22.83 25.29 -1.55
C LEU A 257 -21.87 24.17 -1.96
N ILE A 258 -21.04 24.41 -2.99
CA ILE A 258 -20.03 23.45 -3.44
C ILE A 258 -19.04 23.13 -2.31
N ASP A 259 -18.58 24.13 -1.57
CA ASP A 259 -17.69 23.95 -0.42
C ASP A 259 -18.35 23.06 0.66
N TYR A 260 -19.63 23.27 0.98
CA TYR A 260 -20.39 22.40 1.89
C TYR A 260 -20.58 20.98 1.35
N CYS A 261 -20.84 20.80 0.06
CA CYS A 261 -20.90 19.49 -0.59
C CYS A 261 -19.57 18.74 -0.46
N ILE A 262 -18.44 19.42 -0.68
CA ILE A 262 -17.10 18.85 -0.51
C ILE A 262 -16.87 18.47 0.96
N ARG A 263 -17.24 19.34 1.91
CA ARG A 263 -17.13 19.04 3.35
C ARG A 263 -17.98 17.86 3.77
N PHE A 264 -19.22 17.75 3.29
CA PHE A 264 -20.07 16.61 3.59
C PHE A 264 -19.49 15.30 3.05
N ALA A 265 -18.89 15.35 1.85
CA ALA A 265 -18.31 14.18 1.22
C ALA A 265 -16.98 13.73 1.87
N ARG A 266 -16.17 14.65 2.39
CA ARG A 266 -14.78 14.35 2.83
C ARG A 266 -14.38 14.90 4.20
N GLY A 267 -14.89 16.08 4.54
CA GLY A 267 -14.46 16.86 5.69
C GLY A 267 -13.75 18.15 5.28
N ALA A 268 -13.22 18.85 6.28
CA ALA A 268 -12.60 20.16 6.09
C ALA A 268 -11.30 20.09 5.24
N ASP A 269 -10.67 18.92 5.18
CA ASP A 269 -9.39 18.69 4.50
C ASP A 269 -9.43 18.77 2.97
N ALA A 270 -10.61 18.64 2.35
CA ALA A 270 -10.81 18.81 0.91
C ALA A 270 -11.46 20.14 0.51
N SER A 271 -12.13 20.83 1.43
CA SER A 271 -12.85 22.06 1.12
C SER A 271 -11.93 23.30 1.11
N PRO A 272 -12.05 24.23 0.15
CA PRO A 272 -11.25 25.46 0.12
C PRO A 272 -11.23 26.22 1.46
N LEU A 273 -12.39 26.44 2.07
CA LEU A 273 -12.48 27.15 3.35
C LEU A 273 -11.89 26.34 4.51
N GLY A 274 -12.03 25.02 4.50
CA GLY A 274 -11.39 24.14 5.48
C GLY A 274 -9.87 24.13 5.35
N MET A 275 -9.33 24.17 4.13
CA MET A 275 -7.89 24.31 3.87
C MET A 275 -7.32 25.62 4.41
N ILE A 276 -8.03 26.74 4.21
CA ILE A 276 -7.66 28.02 4.83
C ILE A 276 -7.63 27.89 6.35
N ALA A 277 -8.65 27.28 6.94
CA ALA A 277 -8.71 27.07 8.38
C ALA A 277 -7.57 26.19 8.91
N MET A 278 -7.13 25.15 8.18
CA MET A 278 -5.97 24.35 8.57
C MET A 278 -4.65 25.11 8.48
N VAL A 279 -4.49 26.02 7.52
CA VAL A 279 -3.32 26.92 7.46
C VAL A 279 -3.26 27.77 8.72
N VAL A 280 -4.41 28.35 9.13
CA VAL A 280 -4.52 29.14 10.36
C VAL A 280 -4.22 28.30 11.60
N CYS A 281 -4.75 27.07 11.66
CA CYS A 281 -4.57 26.15 12.78
C CYS A 281 -3.28 25.33 12.74
N ALA A 282 -2.41 25.50 11.74
CA ALA A 282 -1.27 24.60 11.49
C ALA A 282 -0.28 24.46 12.67
N ARG A 283 -0.21 25.47 13.54
CA ARG A 283 0.67 25.54 14.71
C ARG A 283 -0.05 25.29 16.03
N MET A 284 -1.35 25.02 16.00
CA MET A 284 -2.18 24.80 17.19
C MET A 284 -2.21 23.32 17.58
N THR A 285 -2.38 23.03 18.86
CA THR A 285 -2.65 21.67 19.36
C THR A 285 -4.10 21.30 19.00
N PRO A 286 -4.33 20.27 18.17
CA PRO A 286 -5.66 19.92 17.68
C PRO A 286 -6.53 19.41 18.83
N LYS A 287 -7.83 19.68 18.73
CA LYS A 287 -8.84 19.15 19.65
C LYS A 287 -9.71 18.16 18.89
N PHE A 288 -9.33 16.88 18.92
CA PHE A 288 -10.04 15.86 18.15
C PHE A 288 -11.48 15.67 18.63
N ALA A 289 -12.41 15.74 17.68
CA ALA A 289 -13.85 15.57 17.86
C ALA A 289 -14.38 14.49 16.90
N PRO A 290 -15.55 13.88 17.20
CA PRO A 290 -16.16 12.88 16.33
C PRO A 290 -16.58 13.46 14.98
N GLY A 291 -16.23 12.76 13.90
CA GLY A 291 -16.53 13.13 12.53
C GLY A 291 -18.01 13.03 12.14
N PRO A 292 -18.73 11.91 12.39
CA PRO A 292 -20.09 11.72 11.91
C PRO A 292 -21.10 12.83 12.28
N PRO A 293 -21.12 13.37 13.53
CA PRO A 293 -21.99 14.50 13.86
C PRO A 293 -21.63 15.78 13.11
N LYS A 294 -20.36 15.95 12.76
CA LYS A 294 -19.86 17.11 11.99
C LYS A 294 -20.19 16.96 10.50
N GLN A 295 -20.19 15.73 9.98
CA GLN A 295 -20.70 15.44 8.65
C GLN A 295 -22.19 15.80 8.54
N PHE A 296 -23.00 15.45 9.55
CA PHE A 296 -24.40 15.87 9.59
C PHE A 296 -24.57 17.39 9.67
N ALA A 297 -23.73 18.08 10.44
CA ALA A 297 -23.73 19.55 10.45
C ALA A 297 -23.42 20.14 9.06
N ALA A 298 -22.50 19.54 8.30
CA ALA A 298 -22.23 19.92 6.91
C ALA A 298 -23.45 19.69 6.00
N LEU A 299 -24.20 18.60 6.20
CA LEU A 299 -25.46 18.35 5.47
C LEU A 299 -26.50 19.45 5.74
N CYS A 300 -26.66 19.89 6.99
CA CYS A 300 -27.52 21.04 7.30
C CYS A 300 -27.06 22.29 6.54
N GLY A 301 -25.75 22.53 6.47
CA GLY A 301 -25.16 23.62 5.69
C GLY A 301 -25.45 23.55 4.19
N ILE A 302 -25.45 22.36 3.60
CA ILE A 302 -25.89 22.14 2.20
C ILE A 302 -27.33 22.61 2.03
N THR A 303 -28.24 22.23 2.93
CA THR A 303 -29.64 22.61 2.83
C THR A 303 -29.83 24.13 2.83
N PHE A 304 -29.18 24.84 3.76
CA PHE A 304 -29.26 26.30 3.82
C PHE A 304 -28.62 26.97 2.60
N SER A 305 -27.41 26.56 2.20
CA SER A 305 -26.71 27.15 1.07
C SER A 305 -27.39 26.85 -0.27
N LEU A 306 -28.02 25.68 -0.43
CA LEU A 306 -28.82 25.33 -1.60
C LEU A 306 -30.07 26.21 -1.72
N LEU A 307 -30.83 26.35 -0.63
CA LEU A 307 -32.00 27.23 -0.59
C LEU A 307 -31.63 28.68 -0.92
N ALA A 308 -30.53 29.18 -0.33
CA ALA A 308 -30.02 30.51 -0.61
C ALA A 308 -29.61 30.68 -2.09
N THR A 309 -28.91 29.68 -2.65
CA THR A 309 -28.52 29.66 -4.07
C THR A 309 -29.75 29.75 -4.96
N VAL A 310 -30.77 28.91 -4.72
CA VAL A 310 -32.02 28.92 -5.48
C VAL A 310 -32.70 30.28 -5.40
N PHE A 311 -32.83 30.87 -4.21
CA PHE A 311 -33.47 32.20 -4.08
C PHE A 311 -32.68 33.33 -4.75
N TYR A 312 -31.35 33.26 -4.74
CA TYR A 312 -30.50 34.26 -5.41
C TYR A 312 -30.62 34.16 -6.93
N PHE A 313 -30.53 32.97 -7.51
CA PHE A 313 -30.66 32.78 -8.96
C PHE A 313 -32.08 32.97 -9.49
N THR A 314 -33.12 32.73 -8.68
CA THR A 314 -34.52 32.95 -9.09
C THR A 314 -35.00 34.38 -8.89
N GLY A 315 -34.28 35.19 -8.09
CA GLY A 315 -34.66 36.58 -7.81
C GLY A 315 -35.97 36.75 -7.04
N ILE A 316 -36.49 35.70 -6.40
CA ILE A 316 -37.77 35.75 -5.68
C ILE A 316 -37.66 36.69 -4.47
N GLY A 317 -38.56 37.66 -4.39
CA GLY A 317 -38.71 38.55 -3.23
C GLY A 317 -37.50 39.45 -2.99
N ASP A 318 -36.95 40.06 -4.03
CA ASP A 318 -35.79 40.98 -3.97
C ASP A 318 -34.57 40.38 -3.24
N TYR A 319 -34.37 39.07 -3.43
CA TYR A 319 -33.29 38.29 -2.81
C TYR A 319 -33.37 38.21 -1.27
N ILE A 320 -34.38 38.80 -0.63
CA ILE A 320 -34.57 38.83 0.82
C ILE A 320 -34.69 37.42 1.41
N PRO A 321 -35.48 36.48 0.83
CA PRO A 321 -35.54 35.11 1.34
C PRO A 321 -34.16 34.44 1.38
N GLY A 322 -33.35 34.62 0.33
CA GLY A 322 -31.98 34.09 0.30
C GLY A 322 -31.09 34.70 1.38
N ALA A 323 -31.20 36.01 1.61
CA ALA A 323 -30.46 36.70 2.66
C ALA A 323 -30.85 36.23 4.08
N VAL A 324 -32.15 35.98 4.33
CA VAL A 324 -32.65 35.42 5.60
C VAL A 324 -32.09 34.02 5.83
N VAL A 325 -32.11 33.16 4.81
CA VAL A 325 -31.55 31.80 4.88
C VAL A 325 -30.04 31.83 5.16
N LEU A 326 -29.29 32.72 4.49
CA LEU A 326 -27.87 32.93 4.79
C LEU A 326 -27.65 33.48 6.20
N GLY A 327 -28.55 34.31 6.72
CA GLY A 327 -28.53 34.79 8.10
C GLY A 327 -28.70 33.65 9.12
N MET A 328 -29.60 32.71 8.84
CA MET A 328 -29.77 31.50 9.66
C MET A 328 -28.51 30.63 9.63
N LEU A 329 -27.92 30.44 8.44
CA LEU A 329 -26.65 29.72 8.29
C LEU A 329 -25.52 30.40 9.07
N ALA A 330 -25.40 31.72 8.97
CA ALA A 330 -24.43 32.51 9.73
C ALA A 330 -24.63 32.38 11.25
N GLY A 331 -25.89 32.36 11.72
CA GLY A 331 -26.21 32.13 13.12
C GLY A 331 -25.73 30.76 13.61
N ALA A 332 -26.04 29.70 12.88
CA ALA A 332 -25.63 28.33 13.22
C ALA A 332 -24.10 28.16 13.17
N ALA A 333 -23.44 28.66 12.11
CA ALA A 333 -21.98 28.62 11.96
C ALA A 333 -21.26 29.49 13.01
N GLY A 334 -21.87 30.63 13.39
CA GLY A 334 -21.35 31.53 14.41
C GLY A 334 -21.36 30.91 15.81
N LEU A 335 -22.40 30.16 16.18
CA LEU A 335 -22.41 29.41 17.44
C LEU A 335 -21.25 28.41 17.51
N GLU A 336 -20.94 27.74 16.41
CA GLU A 336 -19.81 26.81 16.33
C GLU A 336 -18.47 27.56 16.38
N GLY A 337 -18.31 28.63 15.59
CA GLY A 337 -17.07 29.40 15.54
C GLY A 337 -16.72 30.11 16.85
N PHE A 338 -17.69 30.81 17.44
CA PHE A 338 -17.48 31.70 18.58
C PHE A 338 -17.77 31.06 19.94
N ALA A 339 -18.79 30.20 20.04
CA ALA A 339 -19.25 29.62 21.32
C ALA A 339 -18.88 28.14 21.52
N ASP A 340 -18.20 27.51 20.57
CA ASP A 340 -17.85 26.08 20.60
C ASP A 340 -19.09 25.16 20.70
N PHE A 341 -20.23 25.65 20.22
CA PHE A 341 -21.51 24.94 20.24
C PHE A 341 -21.98 24.66 18.81
N CYS A 342 -21.96 23.39 18.41
CA CYS A 342 -22.44 22.98 17.09
C CYS A 342 -23.89 22.51 17.16
N PHE A 343 -24.80 23.30 16.58
CA PHE A 343 -26.22 22.98 16.53
C PHE A 343 -26.52 21.67 15.81
N GLY A 344 -25.77 21.36 14.73
CA GLY A 344 -25.90 20.08 14.02
C GLY A 344 -25.52 18.87 14.89
N CYS A 345 -24.45 18.96 15.68
CA CYS A 345 -24.09 17.88 16.61
C CYS A 345 -25.15 17.67 17.69
N PHE A 346 -25.74 18.75 18.20
CA PHE A 346 -26.85 18.68 19.16
C PHE A 346 -28.06 17.95 18.57
N MET A 347 -28.48 18.30 17.35
CA MET A 347 -29.55 17.60 16.64
C MET A 347 -29.23 16.12 16.39
N PHE A 348 -27.99 15.81 16.01
CA PHE A 348 -27.56 14.43 15.79
C PHE A 348 -27.66 13.59 17.08
N GLY A 349 -27.35 14.18 18.25
CA GLY A 349 -27.55 13.52 19.54
C GLY A 349 -29.00 13.07 19.76
N TYR A 350 -29.98 13.91 19.37
CA TYR A 350 -31.39 13.51 19.40
C TYR A 350 -31.74 12.42 18.39
N LEU A 351 -31.16 12.45 17.18
CA LEU A 351 -31.40 11.38 16.19
C LEU A 351 -30.97 10.01 16.72
N VAL A 352 -29.88 9.96 17.48
CA VAL A 352 -29.40 8.73 18.13
C VAL A 352 -30.35 8.34 19.27
N GLN A 353 -30.77 9.29 20.11
CA GLN A 353 -31.71 9.04 21.21
C GLN A 353 -33.08 8.52 20.73
N PHE A 354 -33.55 9.01 19.58
CA PHE A 354 -34.80 8.56 18.96
C PHE A 354 -34.64 7.27 18.13
N GLY A 355 -33.43 6.70 18.04
CA GLY A 355 -33.17 5.47 17.28
C GLY A 355 -33.20 5.64 15.76
N LEU A 356 -33.08 6.87 15.24
CA LEU A 356 -32.99 7.16 13.81
C LEU A 356 -31.58 6.95 13.25
N VAL A 357 -30.57 6.97 14.13
CA VAL A 357 -29.16 6.68 13.80
C VAL A 357 -28.64 5.65 14.79
N ASP A 358 -27.99 4.61 14.26
CA ASP A 358 -27.38 3.55 15.07
C ASP A 358 -26.23 4.11 15.93
N PRO A 359 -26.18 3.81 17.25
CA PRO A 359 -25.07 4.19 18.11
C PRO A 359 -23.68 3.73 17.61
N ASP A 360 -23.60 2.64 16.86
CA ASP A 360 -22.34 2.09 16.34
C ASP A 360 -21.65 3.02 15.33
N VAL A 361 -22.36 4.01 14.75
CA VAL A 361 -21.78 5.03 13.88
C VAL A 361 -20.66 5.83 14.57
N TYR A 362 -20.69 5.94 15.91
CA TYR A 362 -19.65 6.62 16.69
C TYR A 362 -18.45 5.75 17.06
N ARG A 363 -18.58 4.43 16.95
CA ARG A 363 -17.59 3.49 17.48
C ARG A 363 -16.22 3.67 16.82
N ILE A 364 -16.21 3.91 15.51
CA ILE A 364 -14.97 4.14 14.74
C ILE A 364 -14.18 5.34 15.28
N HIS A 365 -14.86 6.41 15.71
CA HIS A 365 -14.18 7.55 16.32
C HIS A 365 -13.47 7.17 17.63
N LEU A 366 -14.15 6.40 18.49
CA LEU A 366 -13.57 5.96 19.77
C LEU A 366 -12.29 5.13 19.53
N ASP A 367 -12.33 4.24 18.55
CA ASP A 367 -11.22 3.34 18.22
C ASP A 367 -10.05 4.07 17.52
N THR A 368 -10.31 5.17 16.79
CA THR A 368 -9.30 5.90 15.99
C THR A 368 -8.77 7.18 16.65
N LYS A 369 -9.38 7.64 17.74
CA LYS A 369 -9.00 8.88 18.41
C LYS A 369 -7.57 8.83 18.95
N GLU A 370 -7.21 7.75 19.64
CA GLU A 370 -5.86 7.60 20.21
C GLU A 370 -4.81 7.55 19.11
N GLU A 371 -5.10 6.83 18.01
CA GLU A 371 -4.24 6.79 16.83
C GLU A 371 -4.05 8.19 16.22
N SER A 372 -5.12 8.97 16.10
CA SER A 372 -5.06 10.34 15.55
C SER A 372 -4.23 11.27 16.42
N VAL A 373 -4.35 11.13 17.74
CA VAL A 373 -3.54 11.85 18.73
C VAL A 373 -2.07 11.47 18.60
N GLU A 374 -1.77 10.18 18.49
CA GLU A 374 -0.41 9.68 18.39
C GLU A 374 0.25 10.07 17.06
N ALA A 375 -0.49 9.96 15.95
CA ALA A 375 -0.07 10.43 14.63
C ALA A 375 0.32 11.91 14.68
N TRP A 376 -0.51 12.76 15.31
CA TRP A 376 -0.20 14.17 15.45
C TRP A 376 1.04 14.43 16.32
N LYS A 377 1.21 13.71 17.45
CA LYS A 377 2.40 13.84 18.31
C LYS A 377 3.68 13.46 17.57
N GLN A 378 3.65 12.40 16.77
CA GLN A 378 4.81 11.96 15.98
C GLN A 378 5.14 12.91 14.82
N GLU A 379 4.13 13.60 14.28
CA GLU A 379 4.30 14.54 13.18
C GLU A 379 4.72 15.93 13.63
N MET A 380 4.25 16.39 14.78
CA MET A 380 4.68 17.66 15.35
C MET A 380 6.07 17.51 15.95
N PRO A 381 7.09 18.12 15.31
CA PRO A 381 8.48 17.94 15.68
C PRO A 381 8.77 18.75 16.93
N ALA A 382 8.34 18.29 18.10
CA ALA A 382 8.65 18.83 19.41
C ALA A 382 8.94 20.34 19.44
N LEU A 383 7.97 21.11 19.94
CA LEU A 383 8.17 22.42 20.59
C LEU A 383 9.27 22.43 21.68
N LYS A 384 10.02 21.34 21.87
CA LYS A 384 11.17 21.18 22.76
C LYS A 384 12.35 20.63 21.97
N ARG A 385 13.11 21.54 21.34
CA ARG A 385 14.45 21.28 20.78
C ARG A 385 15.48 20.90 21.85
N ASP A 386 15.13 20.98 23.13
CA ASP A 386 16.09 21.03 24.24
C ASP A 386 16.45 19.66 24.83
N GLY A 387 15.64 18.62 24.62
CA GLY A 387 15.89 17.30 25.22
C GLY A 387 16.85 16.39 24.45
N VAL A 388 16.89 16.47 23.11
CA VAL A 388 17.56 15.46 22.27
C VAL A 388 19.05 15.71 22.10
N LYS A 389 19.52 16.97 22.24
CA LYS A 389 20.96 17.28 22.14
C LYS A 389 21.79 16.71 23.30
N ALA A 390 21.18 16.43 24.46
CA ALA A 390 21.88 15.91 25.62
C ALA A 390 22.13 14.39 25.55
N ALA A 391 21.32 13.62 24.80
CA ALA A 391 21.42 12.17 24.71
C ALA A 391 22.38 11.65 23.60
N LEU A 392 22.91 12.54 22.75
CA LEU A 392 23.65 12.19 21.52
C LEU A 392 25.17 12.40 21.60
N ALA A 393 25.73 12.65 22.78
CA ALA A 393 27.17 12.57 22.97
C ALA A 393 27.60 11.10 23.08
N LEU A 394 27.47 10.35 21.98
CA LEU A 394 28.09 9.03 21.89
C LEU A 394 29.62 9.23 21.88
N PRO A 395 30.38 8.50 22.72
CA PRO A 395 31.83 8.52 22.63
C PRO A 395 32.24 8.05 21.24
N GLU A 396 33.24 8.75 20.68
CA GLU A 396 33.83 8.44 19.37
C GLU A 396 34.43 7.02 19.43
N GLN A 397 33.65 6.00 19.06
CA GLN A 397 34.11 4.62 19.11
C GLN A 397 35.13 4.40 17.97
N HIS A 398 36.40 4.34 18.36
CA HIS A 398 37.47 3.84 17.51
C HIS A 398 37.19 2.36 17.19
N LEU A 399 36.98 2.06 15.92
CA LEU A 399 36.97 0.70 15.41
C LEU A 399 38.27 0.00 15.81
N VAL A 400 38.14 -1.25 16.27
CA VAL A 400 39.27 -2.16 16.45
C VAL A 400 40.06 -2.17 15.13
N PRO A 401 41.39 -1.91 15.15
CA PRO A 401 42.18 -1.97 13.93
C PRO A 401 42.05 -3.38 13.34
N PRO A 402 42.03 -3.52 12.00
CA PRO A 402 42.06 -4.84 11.39
C PRO A 402 43.25 -5.63 11.94
N ALA A 403 43.11 -6.96 12.03
CA ALA A 403 44.21 -7.85 12.37
C ALA A 403 45.48 -7.42 11.58
N PRO A 404 46.68 -7.47 12.17
CA PRO A 404 47.90 -6.82 11.67
C PRO A 404 48.31 -7.19 10.22
N ASP A 405 47.64 -8.19 9.64
CA ASP A 405 47.98 -8.82 8.37
C ASP A 405 46.95 -8.51 7.25
N VAL A 406 45.81 -7.86 7.57
CA VAL A 406 44.73 -7.57 6.62
C VAL A 406 44.81 -6.11 6.18
N LYS A 407 45.15 -5.88 4.91
CA LYS A 407 45.07 -4.54 4.33
C LYS A 407 43.60 -4.10 4.29
N PRO A 408 43.26 -2.90 4.79
CA PRO A 408 41.90 -2.37 4.69
C PRO A 408 41.45 -2.36 3.23
N LEU A 409 40.28 -2.92 2.95
CA LEU A 409 39.70 -2.86 1.60
C LEU A 409 39.28 -1.41 1.34
N VAL A 410 39.27 -0.99 0.07
CA VAL A 410 38.78 0.35 -0.34
C VAL A 410 37.31 0.59 0.09
N THR A 411 36.60 -0.49 0.45
CA THR A 411 35.22 -0.53 0.92
C THR A 411 35.05 -0.47 2.44
N ASP A 412 36.10 -0.30 3.24
CA ASP A 412 35.96 -0.18 4.69
C ASP A 412 35.02 0.96 5.05
N LEU A 413 33.86 0.61 5.62
CA LEU A 413 32.78 1.53 5.96
C LEU A 413 33.28 2.50 7.03
N LYS A 414 33.72 3.69 6.63
CA LYS A 414 33.80 4.83 7.54
C LYS A 414 32.38 5.17 7.97
N TYR A 415 31.96 4.64 9.12
CA TYR A 415 30.77 5.12 9.81
C TYR A 415 30.98 6.61 10.07
N LYS A 416 30.23 7.46 9.35
CA LYS A 416 29.80 8.70 10.00
C LYS A 416 28.91 8.23 11.13
N ALA A 417 29.24 8.61 12.37
CA ALA A 417 28.39 8.38 13.54
C ALA A 417 26.94 8.53 13.08
N PRO A 418 26.11 7.48 13.21
CA PRO A 418 24.77 7.52 12.66
C PRO A 418 24.10 8.72 13.32
N LYS A 419 23.75 9.73 12.51
CA LYS A 419 22.55 10.47 12.87
C LYS A 419 21.48 9.37 12.88
N PRO A 420 20.76 9.12 13.98
CA PRO A 420 19.70 8.13 14.05
C PRO A 420 18.67 8.51 12.98
N ASP A 421 18.90 8.01 11.77
CA ASP A 421 18.51 8.68 10.52
C ASP A 421 17.04 8.40 10.23
N GLU A 422 16.39 7.52 10.98
CA GLU A 422 14.95 7.27 10.91
C GLU A 422 14.15 8.17 11.87
N TRP A 423 14.81 8.83 12.84
CA TRP A 423 14.27 9.94 13.65
C TRP A 423 14.59 11.32 13.06
N THR A 424 15.07 11.36 11.82
CA THR A 424 15.32 12.59 11.05
C THR A 424 14.07 13.30 10.56
N ARG A 425 12.87 12.85 10.98
CA ARG A 425 11.72 13.77 11.04
C ARG A 425 12.05 15.04 11.82
N SER A 426 13.10 15.07 12.65
CA SER A 426 13.60 16.29 13.29
C SER A 426 14.70 17.05 12.51
N ASP A 427 15.37 16.43 11.51
CA ASP A 427 16.46 17.03 10.72
C ASP A 427 15.87 17.96 9.64
N PHE A 428 15.55 19.18 10.05
CA PHE A 428 15.09 20.25 9.18
C PHE A 428 16.29 21.06 8.66
N ASP A 429 16.48 21.09 7.35
CA ASP A 429 17.50 21.91 6.69
C ASP A 429 17.02 22.25 5.28
N VAL A 430 16.82 23.56 5.06
CA VAL A 430 16.28 24.09 3.81
C VAL A 430 17.20 23.76 2.63
N ILE A 431 18.50 23.97 2.74
CA ILE A 431 19.43 23.77 1.61
C ILE A 431 19.69 22.29 1.38
N LYS A 432 19.97 21.54 2.45
CA LYS A 432 20.35 20.14 2.39
C LYS A 432 19.21 19.24 1.88
N HIS A 433 17.96 19.61 2.13
CA HIS A 433 16.77 18.81 1.81
C HIS A 433 15.81 19.47 0.81
N THR A 434 16.18 20.59 0.19
CA THR A 434 15.48 21.06 -1.03
C THR A 434 15.77 20.09 -2.17
N SER A 435 14.81 19.24 -2.53
CA SER A 435 14.91 18.28 -3.61
C SER A 435 14.43 18.85 -4.96
N VAL A 436 14.86 18.24 -6.07
CA VAL A 436 14.63 18.77 -7.43
C VAL A 436 13.15 18.77 -7.85
N ASP A 437 12.34 17.89 -7.28
CA ASP A 437 10.87 17.84 -7.44
C ASP A 437 10.16 19.10 -6.92
N TYR A 438 10.80 19.94 -6.09
CA TYR A 438 10.22 21.20 -5.62
C TYR A 438 9.96 22.16 -6.81
N PHE A 439 10.68 21.99 -7.92
CA PHE A 439 10.49 22.76 -9.15
C PHE A 439 9.18 22.48 -9.90
N TYR A 440 8.46 21.41 -9.57
CA TYR A 440 7.08 21.25 -10.07
C TYR A 440 6.16 22.36 -9.55
N GLY A 441 6.43 22.91 -8.36
CA GLY A 441 5.67 24.01 -7.77
C GLY A 441 5.61 25.25 -8.67
N PRO A 442 6.76 25.89 -8.96
CA PRO A 442 6.81 27.01 -9.90
C PRO A 442 6.29 26.64 -11.30
N LEU A 443 6.49 25.40 -11.76
CA LEU A 443 5.99 24.93 -13.05
C LEU A 443 4.46 24.98 -13.13
N GLY A 444 3.75 24.57 -12.08
CA GLY A 444 2.30 24.68 -12.02
C GLY A 444 1.83 26.14 -11.98
N ILE A 445 2.46 27.02 -11.17
CA ILE A 445 2.03 28.42 -11.08
C ILE A 445 2.31 29.19 -12.39
N VAL A 446 3.43 28.90 -13.08
CA VAL A 446 3.72 29.51 -14.39
C VAL A 446 2.76 28.96 -15.47
N GLY A 447 2.36 27.68 -15.39
CA GLY A 447 1.30 27.11 -16.23
C GLY A 447 -0.02 27.87 -16.07
N LEU A 448 -0.42 28.14 -14.82
CA LEU A 448 -1.61 28.94 -14.52
C LEU A 448 -1.50 30.37 -15.09
N ALA A 449 -0.32 30.99 -14.97
CA ALA A 449 -0.07 32.30 -15.58
C ALA A 449 -0.19 32.25 -17.11
N LEU A 450 0.33 31.21 -17.76
CA LEU A 450 0.18 31.01 -19.21
C LEU A 450 -1.30 30.89 -19.59
N MET A 451 -2.09 30.10 -18.86
CA MET A 451 -3.53 29.94 -19.10
C MET A 451 -4.27 31.27 -19.02
N TRP A 452 -4.05 32.05 -17.96
CA TRP A 452 -4.67 33.37 -17.83
C TRP A 452 -4.15 34.37 -18.87
N SER A 453 -2.90 34.25 -19.34
CA SER A 453 -2.39 35.10 -20.43
C SER A 453 -3.07 34.80 -21.77
N VAL A 454 -3.31 33.52 -22.07
CA VAL A 454 -4.05 33.10 -23.26
C VAL A 454 -5.50 33.57 -23.16
N MET A 455 -6.13 33.41 -21.99
CA MET A 455 -7.50 33.88 -21.76
C MET A 455 -7.62 35.41 -21.84
N ALA A 456 -6.60 36.17 -21.45
CA ALA A 456 -6.56 37.62 -21.65
C ALA A 456 -6.46 37.98 -23.14
N SER A 457 -5.68 37.21 -23.92
CA SER A 457 -5.50 37.46 -25.35
C SER A 457 -6.68 37.03 -26.24
N MET A 458 -7.37 35.94 -25.88
CA MET A 458 -8.42 35.33 -26.71
C MET A 458 -9.84 35.60 -26.23
N ILE A 459 -10.03 35.81 -24.93
CA ILE A 459 -11.34 36.01 -24.27
C ILE A 459 -11.42 37.40 -23.60
N GLU A 460 -10.39 38.24 -23.75
CA GLU A 460 -10.34 39.63 -23.26
C GLU A 460 -10.48 39.80 -21.73
N THR A 461 -10.03 38.81 -20.95
CA THR A 461 -10.00 38.92 -19.48
C THR A 461 -8.90 39.87 -18.98
N PRO A 462 -9.03 40.46 -17.76
CA PRO A 462 -8.03 41.40 -17.25
C PRO A 462 -6.62 40.79 -17.10
N ASN A 463 -5.60 41.53 -17.53
CA ASN A 463 -4.19 41.10 -17.44
C ASN A 463 -3.67 40.92 -16.00
N THR A 464 -4.38 41.47 -15.01
CA THR A 464 -3.97 41.47 -13.60
C THR A 464 -3.70 40.08 -13.06
N VAL A 465 -4.52 39.08 -13.43
CA VAL A 465 -4.43 37.73 -12.87
C VAL A 465 -3.16 37.04 -13.35
N TRP A 466 -2.88 37.07 -14.65
CA TRP A 466 -1.67 36.41 -15.17
C TRP A 466 -0.39 37.14 -14.76
N TYR A 467 -0.41 38.47 -14.59
CA TYR A 467 0.73 39.19 -14.00
C TYR A 467 1.00 38.74 -12.56
N ALA A 468 -0.04 38.65 -11.72
CA ALA A 468 0.11 38.21 -10.34
C ALA A 468 0.65 36.77 -10.25
N CYS A 469 0.07 35.85 -11.02
CA CYS A 469 0.54 34.46 -11.09
C CYS A 469 1.97 34.36 -11.64
N GLY A 470 2.29 35.09 -12.72
CA GLY A 470 3.60 35.08 -13.36
C GLY A 470 4.71 35.62 -12.45
N ILE A 471 4.47 36.74 -11.77
CA ILE A 471 5.40 37.30 -10.78
C ILE A 471 5.57 36.35 -9.59
N GLY A 472 4.47 35.80 -9.07
CA GLY A 472 4.49 34.82 -7.98
C GLY A 472 5.30 33.56 -8.33
N ALA A 473 5.09 33.01 -9.54
CA ALA A 473 5.85 31.90 -10.06
C ALA A 473 7.35 32.23 -10.20
N GLY A 474 7.67 33.43 -10.73
CA GLY A 474 9.05 33.89 -10.90
C GLY A 474 9.79 34.03 -9.58
N VAL A 475 9.17 34.67 -8.57
CA VAL A 475 9.75 34.79 -7.22
C VAL A 475 9.99 33.41 -6.61
N TYR A 476 9.00 32.52 -6.70
CA TYR A 476 9.13 31.17 -6.15
C TYR A 476 10.23 30.37 -6.86
N PHE A 477 10.30 30.46 -8.20
CA PHE A 477 11.34 29.82 -9.00
C PHE A 477 12.74 30.31 -8.61
N VAL A 478 12.95 31.62 -8.51
CA VAL A 478 14.25 32.21 -8.16
C VAL A 478 14.72 31.75 -6.77
N ILE A 479 13.82 31.71 -5.78
CA ILE A 479 14.13 31.21 -4.44
C ILE A 479 14.64 29.75 -4.51
N LEU A 480 13.96 28.89 -5.25
CA LEU A 480 14.36 27.50 -5.41
C LEU A 480 15.67 27.34 -6.21
N VAL A 481 15.88 28.15 -7.26
CA VAL A 481 17.15 28.17 -7.99
C VAL A 481 18.30 28.56 -7.06
N ILE A 482 18.12 29.56 -6.19
CA ILE A 482 19.14 29.94 -5.20
C ILE A 482 19.41 28.79 -4.24
N PHE A 483 18.38 28.18 -3.66
CA PHE A 483 18.55 27.06 -2.73
C PHE A 483 19.25 25.88 -3.39
N TYR A 484 18.85 25.53 -4.62
CA TYR A 484 19.42 24.40 -5.35
C TYR A 484 20.85 24.69 -5.84
N ALA A 485 21.15 25.93 -6.25
CA ALA A 485 22.50 26.35 -6.61
C ALA A 485 23.43 26.23 -5.40
N VAL A 486 23.03 26.75 -4.24
CA VAL A 486 23.80 26.58 -2.98
C VAL A 486 23.95 25.09 -2.64
N ARG A 487 22.92 24.27 -2.87
CA ARG A 487 23.00 22.81 -2.68
C ARG A 487 23.98 22.14 -3.65
N CYS A 488 24.10 22.59 -4.90
CA CYS A 488 25.11 22.11 -5.84
C CYS A 488 26.53 22.37 -5.32
N PHE A 489 26.77 23.54 -4.71
CA PHE A 489 28.09 23.88 -4.15
C PHE A 489 28.38 23.17 -2.82
N MET A 490 27.42 23.16 -1.88
CA MET A 490 27.63 22.63 -0.52
C MET A 490 27.44 21.10 -0.44
N TYR A 491 26.55 20.54 -1.25
CA TYR A 491 26.14 19.13 -1.19
C TYR A 491 26.10 18.46 -2.58
N PRO A 492 27.17 18.50 -3.40
CA PRO A 492 27.18 17.96 -4.76
C PRO A 492 26.83 16.46 -4.83
N HIS A 493 27.26 15.68 -3.82
CA HIS A 493 26.92 14.26 -3.73
C HIS A 493 25.41 14.01 -3.61
N LYS A 494 24.64 14.92 -3.00
CA LYS A 494 23.18 14.82 -2.92
C LYS A 494 22.50 15.17 -4.23
N VAL A 495 23.06 16.11 -4.99
CA VAL A 495 22.56 16.46 -6.33
C VAL A 495 22.77 15.28 -7.28
N LYS A 496 23.96 14.65 -7.23
CA LYS A 496 24.22 13.40 -7.96
C LYS A 496 23.20 12.31 -7.57
N LYS A 497 22.90 12.16 -6.28
CA LYS A 497 21.87 11.22 -5.81
C LYS A 497 20.47 11.50 -6.39
N ASP A 498 20.10 12.77 -6.57
CA ASP A 498 18.83 13.11 -7.21
C ASP A 498 18.86 12.80 -8.72
N TRP A 499 20.00 13.00 -9.38
CA TRP A 499 20.21 12.65 -10.80
C TRP A 499 20.18 11.15 -11.08
N ASP A 500 20.76 10.35 -10.17
CA ASP A 500 20.82 8.89 -10.26
C ASP A 500 19.48 8.24 -9.82
N HIS A 501 18.53 9.02 -9.28
CA HIS A 501 17.25 8.50 -8.82
C HIS A 501 16.27 8.29 -9.98
N PRO A 502 15.64 7.11 -10.14
CA PRO A 502 14.82 6.78 -11.31
C PRO A 502 13.58 7.67 -11.47
N GLU A 503 12.96 8.13 -10.38
CA GLU A 503 11.82 9.05 -10.42
C GLU A 503 12.20 10.53 -10.36
N ARG A 504 13.02 10.96 -9.37
CA ARG A 504 13.36 12.37 -9.18
C ARG A 504 14.22 12.97 -10.27
N SER A 505 15.03 12.16 -10.96
CA SER A 505 15.88 12.67 -12.05
C SER A 505 15.08 13.32 -13.17
N ASN A 506 13.83 12.91 -13.36
CA ASN A 506 12.94 13.51 -14.34
C ASN A 506 12.58 14.96 -13.98
N ALA A 507 12.49 15.30 -12.69
CA ALA A 507 12.13 16.65 -12.26
C ALA A 507 13.17 17.72 -12.65
N PHE A 508 14.40 17.35 -13.04
CA PHE A 508 15.33 18.31 -13.67
C PHE A 508 14.74 18.94 -14.93
N GLY A 509 13.90 18.20 -15.67
CA GLY A 509 13.16 18.73 -16.82
C GLY A 509 12.25 19.90 -16.44
N ALA A 510 11.64 19.89 -15.25
CA ALA A 510 10.75 20.95 -14.79
C ALA A 510 11.47 22.32 -14.71
N ILE A 511 12.74 22.35 -14.30
CA ILE A 511 13.55 23.58 -14.23
C ILE A 511 13.63 24.25 -15.61
N THR A 512 14.00 23.47 -16.62
CA THR A 512 14.15 23.96 -18.00
C THR A 512 12.83 24.33 -18.65
N ILE A 513 11.72 23.63 -18.30
CA ILE A 513 10.39 23.99 -18.78
C ILE A 513 9.95 25.33 -18.21
N CYS A 514 10.21 25.61 -16.93
CA CYS A 514 9.94 26.92 -16.34
C CYS A 514 10.63 28.05 -17.12
N PHE A 515 11.89 27.89 -17.51
CA PHE A 515 12.57 28.90 -18.35
C PHE A 515 11.82 29.13 -19.68
N MET A 516 11.46 28.08 -20.41
CA MET A 516 10.71 28.22 -21.66
C MET A 516 9.32 28.84 -21.46
N ALA A 517 8.63 28.52 -20.37
CA ALA A 517 7.36 29.12 -20.00
C ALA A 517 7.49 30.62 -19.68
N PHE A 518 8.54 31.02 -18.94
CA PHE A 518 8.83 32.44 -18.70
C PHE A 518 9.21 33.19 -19.98
N ALA A 519 9.94 32.56 -20.91
CA ALA A 519 10.22 33.15 -22.22
C ALA A 519 8.93 33.45 -22.99
N PHE A 520 7.96 32.53 -22.97
CA PHE A 520 6.65 32.77 -23.57
C PHE A 520 5.93 33.96 -22.91
N LEU A 521 5.84 34.00 -21.58
CA LEU A 521 5.16 35.09 -20.86
C LEU A 521 5.81 36.45 -21.13
N LEU A 522 7.15 36.53 -21.14
CA LEU A 522 7.87 37.77 -21.43
C LEU A 522 7.54 38.31 -22.82
N ASN A 523 7.35 37.43 -23.80
CA ASN A 523 6.97 37.80 -25.16
C ASN A 523 5.51 38.30 -25.27
N GLN A 524 4.66 38.00 -24.27
CA GLN A 524 3.26 38.45 -24.23
C GLN A 524 3.07 39.81 -23.55
N ILE A 525 4.08 40.36 -22.88
CA ILE A 525 3.96 41.63 -22.15
C ILE A 525 3.70 42.78 -23.15
N PRO A 526 2.54 43.45 -23.11
CA PRO A 526 2.27 44.58 -23.97
C PRO A 526 3.21 45.74 -23.65
N SER A 527 3.87 46.29 -24.66
CA SER A 527 4.71 47.48 -24.50
C SER A 527 4.45 48.51 -25.59
N SER A 528 4.24 49.76 -25.19
CA SER A 528 4.03 50.90 -26.09
C SER A 528 5.36 51.42 -26.69
N SER A 529 6.48 51.17 -26.02
CA SER A 529 7.82 51.53 -26.48
C SER A 529 8.42 50.42 -27.34
N SER A 530 8.80 50.74 -28.58
CA SER A 530 9.49 49.79 -29.47
C SER A 530 10.79 49.25 -28.85
N SER A 531 11.60 50.14 -28.25
CA SER A 531 12.86 49.75 -27.59
C SER A 531 12.66 48.77 -26.44
N THR A 532 11.59 48.93 -25.66
CA THR A 532 11.26 48.04 -24.54
C THR A 532 10.74 46.69 -25.06
N ARG A 533 9.94 46.70 -26.13
CA ARG A 533 9.48 45.48 -26.80
C ARG A 533 10.64 44.66 -27.34
N ASP A 534 11.60 45.30 -28.01
CA ASP A 534 12.79 44.63 -28.56
C ASP A 534 13.68 44.05 -27.46
N ALA A 535 13.84 44.77 -26.34
CA ALA A 535 14.56 44.29 -25.17
C ALA A 535 13.89 43.07 -24.52
N LEU A 536 12.55 43.12 -24.33
CA LEU A 536 11.78 41.99 -23.79
C LEU A 536 11.84 40.76 -24.69
N LYS A 537 11.73 40.96 -26.02
CA LYS A 537 11.86 39.89 -27.00
C LYS A 537 13.26 39.26 -26.98
N THR A 538 14.30 40.07 -26.95
CA THR A 538 15.69 39.58 -26.84
C THR A 538 15.90 38.78 -25.54
N ALA A 539 15.37 39.28 -24.42
CA ALA A 539 15.42 38.55 -23.15
C ALA A 539 14.67 37.21 -23.23
N ALA A 540 13.50 37.18 -23.86
CA ALA A 540 12.72 35.96 -24.07
C ALA A 540 13.48 34.94 -24.92
N GLU A 541 14.17 35.35 -25.99
CA GLU A 541 14.99 34.47 -26.82
C GLU A 541 16.18 33.87 -26.05
N VAL A 542 16.86 34.68 -25.23
CA VAL A 542 17.96 34.19 -24.37
C VAL A 542 17.44 33.17 -23.36
N ILE A 543 16.36 33.51 -22.66
CA ILE A 543 15.76 32.64 -21.64
C ILE A 543 15.25 31.34 -22.27
N PHE A 544 14.68 31.41 -23.48
CA PHE A 544 14.26 30.23 -24.23
C PHE A 544 15.42 29.27 -24.46
N TRP A 545 16.57 29.75 -24.94
CA TRP A 545 17.73 28.89 -25.19
C TRP A 545 18.38 28.34 -23.93
N VAL A 546 18.34 29.10 -22.82
CA VAL A 546 18.73 28.61 -21.48
C VAL A 546 17.83 27.45 -21.02
N GLY A 547 16.57 27.42 -21.45
CA GLY A 547 15.68 26.28 -21.21
C GLY A 547 15.84 25.14 -22.22
N ALA A 548 15.62 25.43 -23.51
CA ALA A 548 15.49 24.43 -24.58
C ALA A 548 16.78 23.65 -24.85
N GLY A 549 17.94 24.32 -24.85
CA GLY A 549 19.23 23.67 -25.10
C GLY A 549 19.56 22.60 -24.05
N PRO A 550 19.63 22.96 -22.75
CA PRO A 550 19.83 21.99 -21.69
C PRO A 550 18.73 20.93 -21.61
N HIS A 551 17.48 21.27 -21.93
CA HIS A 551 16.38 20.28 -21.96
C HIS A 551 16.66 19.17 -22.98
N TYR A 552 17.04 19.54 -24.20
CA TYR A 552 17.38 18.57 -25.25
C TYR A 552 18.60 17.72 -24.87
N ALA A 553 19.63 18.33 -24.27
CA ALA A 553 20.81 17.60 -23.80
C ALA A 553 20.44 16.56 -22.72
N MET A 554 19.61 16.94 -21.72
CA MET A 554 19.14 16.01 -20.69
C MET A 554 18.26 14.90 -21.27
N PHE A 555 17.37 15.23 -22.23
CA PHE A 555 16.59 14.24 -22.96
C PHE A 555 17.49 13.22 -23.65
N ALA A 556 18.51 13.67 -24.38
CA ALA A 556 19.45 12.77 -25.06
C ALA A 556 20.24 11.89 -24.07
N LEU A 557 20.69 12.45 -22.94
CA LEU A 557 21.39 11.70 -21.90
C LEU A 557 20.49 10.63 -21.26
N LYS A 558 19.25 10.99 -20.91
CA LYS A 558 18.29 10.05 -20.30
C LYS A 558 17.84 8.96 -21.27
N MET A 559 17.66 9.32 -22.53
CA MET A 559 17.45 8.34 -23.61
C MET A 559 18.61 7.36 -23.72
N ALA A 560 19.85 7.84 -23.72
CA ALA A 560 21.04 6.99 -23.74
C ALA A 560 21.12 6.11 -22.48
N GLU A 561 20.74 6.63 -21.31
CA GLU A 561 20.70 5.90 -20.05
C GLU A 561 19.68 4.76 -20.08
N TRP A 562 18.45 5.03 -20.53
CA TRP A 562 17.38 4.03 -20.63
C TRP A 562 17.71 2.91 -21.60
N VAL A 563 18.39 3.22 -22.70
CA VAL A 563 18.79 2.23 -23.72
C VAL A 563 20.06 1.47 -23.30
N GLY A 564 21.04 2.16 -22.69
CA GLY A 564 22.38 1.64 -22.44
C GLY A 564 22.58 0.95 -21.09
N LEU A 565 21.82 1.29 -20.05
CA LEU A 565 22.02 0.81 -18.66
C LEU A 565 20.84 -0.04 -18.17
N ARG A 566 20.52 -1.10 -18.89
CA ARG A 566 19.37 -1.99 -18.63
C ARG A 566 19.36 -2.63 -17.23
N SER A 567 20.52 -2.76 -16.58
CA SER A 567 20.64 -3.37 -15.23
C SER A 567 20.19 -2.46 -14.07
N PHE A 568 20.00 -1.15 -14.31
CA PHE A 568 19.55 -0.21 -13.29
C PHE A 568 18.02 -0.04 -13.23
N TYR A 569 17.31 -0.45 -14.30
CA TYR A 569 15.89 -0.18 -14.48
C TYR A 569 15.09 -1.49 -14.53
N ASP A 570 14.58 -1.92 -13.37
CA ASP A 570 13.54 -2.95 -13.29
C ASP A 570 12.18 -2.38 -13.74
N ASP A 571 11.22 -3.24 -14.11
CA ASP A 571 9.83 -2.85 -14.41
C ASP A 571 9.22 -1.98 -13.28
N GLU A 572 9.71 -2.13 -12.04
CA GLU A 572 9.33 -1.35 -10.86
C GLU A 572 9.74 0.14 -10.93
N THR A 573 10.65 0.54 -11.82
CA THR A 573 11.18 1.93 -11.90
C THR A 573 10.53 2.80 -12.99
N ILE A 574 9.85 2.19 -13.97
CA ILE A 574 9.15 2.91 -15.05
C ILE A 574 8.05 3.80 -14.45
N SER A 575 7.99 5.09 -14.74
CA SER A 575 6.93 5.96 -14.21
C SER A 575 6.44 6.95 -15.26
N ALA A 576 5.23 7.48 -15.08
CA ALA A 576 4.70 8.53 -15.94
C ALA A 576 5.56 9.81 -15.91
N SER A 577 6.34 10.02 -14.82
CA SER A 577 7.27 11.14 -14.71
C SER A 577 8.33 11.18 -15.82
N TRP A 578 8.66 10.06 -16.46
CA TRP A 578 9.61 10.00 -17.57
C TRP A 578 9.16 10.84 -18.77
N MET A 579 7.85 11.07 -18.90
CA MET A 579 7.28 11.91 -19.95
C MET A 579 7.59 13.41 -19.81
N ILE A 580 8.14 13.87 -18.69
CA ILE A 580 8.47 15.29 -18.53
C ILE A 580 9.47 15.79 -19.60
N PHE A 581 10.34 14.91 -20.11
CA PHE A 581 11.28 15.26 -21.18
C PHE A 581 10.60 15.43 -22.55
N PRO A 582 9.80 14.48 -23.08
CA PRO A 582 9.04 14.77 -24.30
C PRO A 582 8.06 15.93 -24.14
N VAL A 583 7.45 16.11 -22.96
CA VAL A 583 6.61 17.28 -22.67
C VAL A 583 7.39 18.59 -22.80
N GLY A 584 8.60 18.68 -22.24
CA GLY A 584 9.39 19.90 -22.37
C GLY A 584 9.90 20.16 -23.79
N LEU A 585 10.13 19.11 -24.59
CA LEU A 585 10.37 19.27 -26.03
C LEU A 585 9.13 19.78 -26.78
N PHE A 586 7.91 19.34 -26.42
CA PHE A 586 6.69 19.95 -26.95
C PHE A 586 6.56 21.42 -26.54
N VAL A 587 6.90 21.77 -25.30
CA VAL A 587 6.96 23.18 -24.87
C VAL A 587 7.98 23.97 -25.69
N ALA A 588 9.15 23.40 -25.98
CA ALA A 588 10.14 24.04 -26.85
C ALA A 588 9.58 24.29 -28.27
N ALA A 589 8.91 23.29 -28.85
CA ALA A 589 8.24 23.40 -30.15
C ALA A 589 7.09 24.43 -30.16
N LEU A 590 6.42 24.60 -29.02
CA LEU A 590 5.31 25.54 -28.83
C LEU A 590 5.78 26.99 -28.69
N VAL A 591 6.89 27.23 -27.99
CA VAL A 591 7.41 28.57 -27.68
C VAL A 591 8.29 29.10 -28.81
N ALA A 592 9.10 28.25 -29.43
CA ALA A 592 10.03 28.64 -30.50
C ALA A 592 9.41 29.53 -31.59
N PRO A 593 8.26 29.18 -32.22
CA PRO A 593 7.73 29.96 -33.34
C PRO A 593 7.10 31.29 -32.89
N THR A 594 6.72 31.43 -31.61
CA THR A 594 6.12 32.67 -31.11
C THR A 594 7.15 33.77 -30.84
N LEU A 595 8.42 33.40 -30.64
CA LEU A 595 9.51 34.35 -30.45
C LEU A 595 9.91 34.99 -31.77
N THR A 596 10.33 34.18 -32.75
CA THR A 596 10.77 34.66 -34.07
C THR A 596 10.44 33.64 -35.16
N ALA A 597 9.96 34.11 -36.32
CA ALA A 597 9.54 33.26 -37.43
C ALA A 597 10.65 32.33 -37.96
N SER A 598 11.92 32.70 -37.84
CA SER A 598 13.07 31.84 -38.19
C SER A 598 13.15 30.55 -37.38
N TYR A 599 12.51 30.50 -36.21
CA TYR A 599 12.43 29.31 -35.37
C TYR A 599 11.28 28.37 -35.77
N GLY A 600 10.51 28.67 -36.82
CA GLY A 600 9.50 27.74 -37.36
C GLY A 600 10.09 26.37 -37.71
N GLY A 601 11.25 26.33 -38.38
CA GLY A 601 11.94 25.08 -38.72
C GLY A 601 12.47 24.31 -37.50
N ILE A 602 13.01 25.01 -36.49
CA ILE A 602 13.56 24.37 -35.29
C ILE A 602 12.46 23.79 -34.39
N SER A 603 11.22 24.27 -34.54
CA SER A 603 10.07 23.74 -33.80
C SER A 603 9.82 22.26 -34.16
N TYR A 604 9.99 21.89 -35.43
CA TYR A 604 9.89 20.48 -35.87
C TYR A 604 11.02 19.60 -35.30
N PHE A 605 12.21 20.16 -35.12
CA PHE A 605 13.34 19.45 -34.49
C PHE A 605 13.03 19.04 -33.05
N PHE A 606 12.26 19.84 -32.31
CA PHE A 606 11.79 19.48 -30.98
C PHE A 606 10.55 18.58 -31.01
N TYR A 607 9.57 18.89 -31.88
CA TYR A 607 8.28 18.19 -31.92
C TYR A 607 8.39 16.71 -32.32
N ALA A 608 9.18 16.40 -33.35
CA ALA A 608 9.28 15.03 -33.87
C ALA A 608 9.81 13.99 -32.86
N PRO A 609 10.97 14.20 -32.19
CA PRO A 609 11.43 13.26 -31.16
C PRO A 609 10.51 13.24 -29.93
N ALA A 610 9.88 14.37 -29.59
CA ALA A 610 8.89 14.43 -28.50
C ALA A 610 7.70 13.51 -28.76
N PHE A 611 7.15 13.55 -29.98
CA PHE A 611 5.99 12.75 -30.37
C PHE A 611 6.29 11.25 -30.35
N LEU A 612 7.42 10.83 -30.93
CA LEU A 612 7.86 9.44 -30.89
C LEU A 612 7.99 8.93 -29.45
N MET A 613 8.64 9.71 -28.59
CA MET A 613 8.91 9.30 -27.21
C MET A 613 7.68 9.35 -26.33
N TRP A 614 6.76 10.28 -26.56
CA TRP A 614 5.47 10.31 -25.89
C TRP A 614 4.70 9.01 -26.11
N VAL A 615 4.55 8.55 -27.35
CA VAL A 615 3.84 7.31 -27.66
C VAL A 615 4.51 6.10 -26.99
N ALA A 616 5.83 5.99 -27.09
CA ALA A 616 6.58 4.88 -26.50
C ALA A 616 6.45 4.82 -24.97
N LEU A 617 6.62 5.97 -24.29
CA LEU A 617 6.55 6.06 -22.82
C LEU A 617 5.11 5.95 -22.30
N PHE A 618 4.11 6.37 -23.08
CA PHE A 618 2.71 6.18 -22.72
C PHE A 618 2.39 4.70 -22.62
N VAL A 619 2.72 3.93 -23.65
CA VAL A 619 2.42 2.49 -23.69
C VAL A 619 3.10 1.75 -22.54
N SER A 620 4.37 2.04 -22.25
CA SER A 620 5.12 1.36 -21.18
C SER A 620 4.59 1.72 -19.78
N SER A 621 4.39 3.01 -19.51
CA SER A 621 3.89 3.46 -18.20
C SER A 621 2.41 3.10 -17.98
N PHE A 622 1.60 3.07 -19.04
CA PHE A 622 0.20 2.62 -19.00
C PHE A 622 0.12 1.14 -18.67
N ARG A 623 0.86 0.28 -19.41
CA ARG A 623 0.95 -1.16 -19.12
C ARG A 623 1.32 -1.40 -17.66
N LYS A 624 2.35 -0.71 -17.16
CA LYS A 624 2.76 -0.83 -15.75
C LYS A 624 1.63 -0.44 -14.81
N SER A 625 0.98 0.70 -15.04
CA SER A 625 -0.08 1.20 -14.16
C SER A 625 -1.29 0.25 -14.09
N VAL A 626 -1.54 -0.50 -15.17
CA VAL A 626 -2.60 -1.51 -15.25
C VAL A 626 -2.18 -2.84 -14.63
N THR A 627 -0.92 -3.27 -14.78
CA THR A 627 -0.46 -4.63 -14.43
C THR A 627 0.28 -4.73 -13.11
N ALA A 628 0.88 -3.66 -12.60
CA ALA A 628 1.69 -3.67 -11.39
C ALA A 628 0.93 -3.07 -10.20
N HIS A 629 0.62 -3.90 -9.20
CA HIS A 629 -0.02 -3.47 -7.95
C HIS A 629 0.91 -2.70 -6.98
N ALA A 630 2.22 -2.65 -7.27
CA ALA A 630 3.26 -2.15 -6.36
C ALA A 630 3.71 -0.69 -6.60
N SER A 631 2.96 0.14 -7.33
CA SER A 631 3.33 1.56 -7.49
C SER A 631 3.15 2.34 -6.17
N ASP A 632 4.18 3.09 -5.76
CA ASP A 632 4.08 4.00 -4.60
C ASP A 632 2.92 4.97 -4.85
N LYS A 633 2.01 5.05 -3.87
CA LYS A 633 0.84 5.94 -3.90
C LYS A 633 1.24 7.41 -4.10
N ARG A 634 2.45 7.81 -3.69
CA ARG A 634 3.00 9.17 -3.88
C ARG A 634 3.20 9.52 -5.35
N SER A 635 3.64 8.57 -6.17
CA SER A 635 3.91 8.79 -7.60
C SER A 635 2.65 8.91 -8.46
N ARG A 636 1.46 8.60 -7.93
CA ARG A 636 0.20 8.56 -8.71
C ARG A 636 -0.20 9.91 -9.31
N MET A 637 0.18 11.02 -8.69
CA MET A 637 -0.10 12.35 -9.25
C MET A 637 0.69 12.63 -10.52
N SER A 638 1.82 11.95 -10.72
CA SER A 638 2.59 12.05 -11.97
C SER A 638 1.86 11.44 -13.18
N LEU A 639 0.81 10.64 -12.98
CA LEU A 639 0.00 10.10 -14.08
C LEU A 639 -0.67 11.20 -14.92
N TRP A 640 -0.91 12.38 -14.35
CA TRP A 640 -1.47 13.51 -15.08
C TRP A 640 -0.57 14.03 -16.20
N ILE A 641 0.72 13.71 -16.17
CA ILE A 641 1.64 14.05 -17.26
C ILE A 641 1.18 13.37 -18.57
N TRP A 642 0.42 12.26 -18.51
CA TRP A 642 -0.24 11.66 -19.67
C TRP A 642 -1.23 12.60 -20.37
N VAL A 643 -1.87 13.49 -19.62
CA VAL A 643 -2.78 14.53 -20.14
C VAL A 643 -1.97 15.71 -20.68
N ALA A 644 -0.90 16.11 -19.98
CA ALA A 644 -0.06 17.21 -20.41
C ALA A 644 0.55 17.00 -21.80
N ALA A 645 1.08 15.80 -22.08
CA ALA A 645 1.76 15.53 -23.34
C ALA A 645 0.90 15.79 -24.60
N PRO A 646 -0.28 15.19 -24.79
CA PRO A 646 -1.15 15.48 -25.92
C PRO A 646 -1.69 16.92 -25.91
N ALA A 647 -1.96 17.51 -24.74
CA ALA A 647 -2.45 18.89 -24.66
C ALA A 647 -1.40 19.91 -25.13
N VAL A 648 -0.16 19.80 -24.66
CA VAL A 648 0.95 20.66 -25.12
C VAL A 648 1.26 20.41 -26.60
N ALA A 649 1.23 19.14 -27.04
CA ALA A 649 1.41 18.80 -28.45
C ALA A 649 0.32 19.46 -29.33
N ALA A 650 -0.94 19.43 -28.90
CA ALA A 650 -2.05 20.08 -29.60
C ALA A 650 -1.77 21.58 -29.78
N ILE A 651 -1.42 22.28 -28.70
CA ILE A 651 -1.12 23.72 -28.77
C ILE A 651 0.11 24.00 -29.65
N ALA A 652 1.15 23.17 -29.57
CA ALA A 652 2.35 23.32 -30.38
C ALA A 652 2.04 23.24 -31.88
N THR A 653 1.15 22.34 -32.30
CA THR A 653 0.77 22.20 -33.73
C THR A 653 0.15 23.48 -34.28
N VAL A 654 -0.71 24.13 -33.50
CA VAL A 654 -1.35 25.40 -33.88
C VAL A 654 -0.29 26.51 -34.02
N ASN A 655 0.57 26.69 -33.01
CA ASN A 655 1.59 27.74 -33.03
C ASN A 655 2.61 27.56 -34.18
N MET A 656 2.98 26.32 -34.49
CA MET A 656 3.89 26.02 -35.60
C MET A 656 3.29 26.35 -36.97
N GLN A 657 1.98 26.12 -37.15
CA GLN A 657 1.29 26.36 -38.42
C GLN A 657 0.94 27.84 -38.62
N LEU A 658 0.54 28.55 -37.57
CA LEU A 658 0.16 29.96 -37.63
C LEU A 658 1.34 30.88 -38.00
N VAL A 659 2.58 30.50 -37.68
CA VAL A 659 3.76 31.34 -37.95
C VAL A 659 4.34 31.11 -39.34
N ASN A 660 4.23 29.89 -39.89
CA ASN A 660 4.74 29.54 -41.23
C ASN A 660 3.95 30.18 -42.39
N THR A 661 2.79 30.79 -42.14
CA THR A 661 1.94 31.44 -43.16
C THR A 661 2.34 32.89 -43.48
N THR A 662 3.33 33.46 -42.77
CA THR A 662 3.82 34.84 -43.04
C THR A 662 4.82 34.92 -44.21
N GLY A 663 5.22 33.79 -44.81
CA GLY A 663 6.21 33.72 -45.90
C GLY A 663 5.66 33.72 -47.34
N GLY A 664 4.34 33.78 -47.55
CA GLY A 664 3.75 33.87 -48.90
C GLY A 664 2.33 33.33 -48.98
N SER A 665 1.43 34.12 -49.56
CA SER A 665 0.05 33.75 -49.96
C SER A 665 -0.79 33.09 -48.87
N ALA A 666 -1.31 33.92 -47.96
CA ALA A 666 -2.22 33.50 -46.89
C ALA A 666 -3.58 33.02 -47.42
N THR A 667 -3.77 31.70 -47.46
CA THR A 667 -5.04 31.09 -47.03
C THR A 667 -4.81 30.56 -45.62
N SER A 668 -5.45 31.23 -44.66
CA SER A 668 -5.40 30.99 -43.22
C SER A 668 -6.07 29.67 -42.84
N THR A 669 -5.39 28.55 -43.03
CA THR A 669 -5.94 27.24 -42.61
C THR A 669 -4.85 26.50 -41.87
N TYR A 670 -4.88 26.57 -40.53
CA TYR A 670 -4.18 25.57 -39.72
C TYR A 670 -4.93 24.24 -39.86
N ASP A 671 -4.21 23.13 -39.83
CA ASP A 671 -4.84 21.81 -39.94
C ASP A 671 -5.48 21.46 -38.59
N SER A 672 -6.80 21.66 -38.52
CA SER A 672 -7.59 21.37 -37.33
C SER A 672 -7.62 19.89 -36.97
N PHE A 673 -7.31 18.99 -37.91
CA PHE A 673 -7.41 17.55 -37.66
C PHE A 673 -6.47 17.11 -36.53
N LEU A 674 -5.18 17.45 -36.63
CA LEU A 674 -4.20 17.01 -35.63
C LEU A 674 -4.44 17.69 -34.28
N PHE A 675 -4.75 18.98 -34.28
CA PHE A 675 -5.08 19.75 -33.08
C PHE A 675 -6.29 19.16 -32.35
N SER A 676 -7.40 18.94 -33.06
CA SER A 676 -8.64 18.38 -32.51
C SER A 676 -8.42 17.00 -31.92
N ASN A 677 -7.74 16.10 -32.65
CA ASN A 677 -7.51 14.74 -32.16
C ASN A 677 -6.63 14.75 -30.90
N LEU A 678 -5.56 15.54 -30.86
CA LEU A 678 -4.70 15.63 -29.68
C LEU A 678 -5.42 16.25 -28.48
N PHE A 679 -6.25 17.27 -28.70
CA PHE A 679 -7.09 17.86 -27.67
C PHE A 679 -8.07 16.82 -27.09
N PHE A 680 -8.81 16.10 -27.93
CA PHE A 680 -9.76 15.10 -27.45
C PHE A 680 -9.09 13.84 -26.86
N ILE A 681 -7.87 13.50 -27.28
CA ILE A 681 -7.04 12.50 -26.59
C ILE A 681 -6.74 12.98 -25.16
N ALA A 682 -6.33 14.25 -25.00
CA ALA A 682 -6.05 14.81 -23.68
C ALA A 682 -7.29 14.83 -22.78
N VAL A 683 -8.46 15.25 -23.31
CA VAL A 683 -9.75 15.19 -22.60
C VAL A 683 -10.11 13.74 -22.25
N GLY A 684 -9.97 12.81 -23.19
CA GLY A 684 -10.25 11.39 -23.01
C GLY A 684 -9.37 10.72 -21.97
N LEU A 685 -8.14 11.20 -21.75
CA LEU A 685 -7.27 10.76 -20.65
C LEU A 685 -7.62 11.45 -19.33
N ALA A 686 -8.02 12.73 -19.36
CA ALA A 686 -8.36 13.51 -18.17
C ALA A 686 -9.63 12.99 -17.48
N ILE A 687 -10.63 12.50 -18.23
CA ILE A 687 -11.88 11.97 -17.66
C ILE A 687 -11.66 10.75 -16.75
N PRO A 688 -11.07 9.62 -17.21
CA PRO A 688 -10.88 8.44 -16.38
C PRO A 688 -9.86 8.69 -15.26
N LEU A 689 -8.85 9.52 -15.49
CA LEU A 689 -7.94 9.96 -14.43
C LEU A 689 -8.72 10.75 -13.38
N GLY A 690 -9.50 11.76 -13.77
CA GLY A 690 -10.40 12.51 -12.90
C GLY A 690 -11.32 11.62 -12.06
N LEU A 691 -11.97 10.62 -12.68
CA LEU A 691 -12.81 9.64 -12.00
C LEU A 691 -12.01 8.72 -11.06
N LEU A 692 -10.78 8.37 -11.42
CA LEU A 692 -9.85 7.64 -10.56
C LEU A 692 -9.42 8.47 -9.35
N PHE A 693 -9.56 9.79 -9.35
CA PHE A 693 -9.41 10.61 -8.13
C PHE A 693 -10.68 10.71 -7.30
N VAL A 694 -11.86 10.52 -7.91
CA VAL A 694 -13.13 10.42 -7.18
C VAL A 694 -13.22 9.09 -6.41
N TYR A 695 -12.72 8.00 -6.97
CA TYR A 695 -12.99 6.64 -6.45
C TYR A 695 -11.99 6.08 -5.42
N PRO A 696 -10.85 6.73 -5.14
CA PRO A 696 -10.30 6.74 -3.79
C PRO A 696 -9.77 8.14 -3.46
N TRP A 697 -10.66 9.09 -3.15
CA TRP A 697 -10.39 10.51 -2.87
C TRP A 697 -9.46 10.82 -1.66
N SER A 698 -8.76 9.80 -1.14
CA SER A 698 -7.76 9.85 -0.07
C SER A 698 -6.48 10.65 -0.40
N TYR A 699 -6.30 11.13 -1.63
CA TYR A 699 -5.04 11.72 -2.10
C TYR A 699 -4.91 13.24 -1.95
N PHE A 700 -6.01 13.97 -1.74
CA PHE A 700 -6.00 15.44 -1.58
C PHE A 700 -6.00 15.89 -0.10
N THR A 701 -5.67 15.02 0.85
CA THR A 701 -5.78 15.39 2.26
C THR A 701 -4.55 16.10 2.79
N ILE A 702 -4.81 17.13 3.59
CA ILE A 702 -3.81 17.84 4.39
C ILE A 702 -3.21 16.92 5.46
N ASP A 703 -3.91 15.88 5.91
CA ASP A 703 -3.45 14.94 6.95
C ASP A 703 -2.96 13.58 6.42
N ALA A 704 -2.90 13.38 5.10
CA ALA A 704 -2.14 12.24 4.63
C ALA A 704 -0.64 12.52 4.85
N PRO A 705 0.13 11.60 5.46
CA PRO A 705 1.59 11.62 5.45
C PRO A 705 2.20 11.40 4.03
N ARG A 706 1.44 11.76 2.98
CA ARG A 706 1.58 11.33 1.59
C ARG A 706 1.56 12.47 0.56
N PHE A 707 1.43 13.74 0.96
CA PHE A 707 1.57 14.88 0.03
C PHE A 707 3.01 14.97 -0.49
N ASP A 708 3.15 14.84 -1.80
CA ASP A 708 4.42 14.92 -2.52
C ASP A 708 4.41 16.09 -3.51
N ASN A 709 5.57 16.67 -3.85
CA ASN A 709 5.59 17.80 -4.80
C ASN A 709 5.16 17.42 -6.21
N SER A 710 5.20 16.13 -6.58
CA SER A 710 4.66 15.67 -7.85
C SER A 710 3.16 15.96 -8.00
N ALA A 711 2.44 16.29 -6.92
CA ALA A 711 1.07 16.80 -6.98
C ALA A 711 0.95 18.04 -7.89
N TRP A 712 1.97 18.89 -7.97
CA TRP A 712 1.95 20.05 -8.87
C TRP A 712 1.98 19.67 -10.36
N ALA A 713 2.36 18.44 -10.72
CA ALA A 713 2.26 17.96 -12.09
C ALA A 713 0.79 17.87 -12.58
N LEU A 714 -0.17 17.61 -11.67
CA LEU A 714 -1.60 17.73 -11.96
C LEU A 714 -1.95 19.15 -12.41
N VAL A 715 -1.49 20.17 -11.66
CA VAL A 715 -1.83 21.57 -11.92
C VAL A 715 -1.36 21.96 -13.32
N PHE A 716 -0.09 21.73 -13.62
CA PHE A 716 0.46 22.02 -14.95
C PHE A 716 -0.31 21.29 -16.06
N SER A 717 -0.72 20.04 -15.84
CA SER A 717 -1.47 19.25 -16.81
C SER A 717 -2.88 19.80 -17.06
N LEU A 718 -3.55 20.29 -16.02
CA LEU A 718 -4.84 20.97 -16.14
C LEU A 718 -4.70 22.34 -16.79
N ASP A 719 -3.63 23.09 -16.50
CA ASP A 719 -3.38 24.40 -17.09
C ASP A 719 -3.24 24.29 -18.62
N VAL A 720 -2.43 23.34 -19.10
CA VAL A 720 -2.21 23.15 -20.55
C VAL A 720 -3.44 22.55 -21.23
N LEU A 721 -4.22 21.71 -20.55
CA LEU A 721 -5.51 21.22 -21.06
C LEU A 721 -6.53 22.37 -21.17
N ALA A 722 -6.57 23.26 -20.18
CA ALA A 722 -7.42 24.44 -20.20
C ALA A 722 -7.00 25.43 -21.29
N ILE A 723 -5.69 25.65 -21.51
CA ILE A 723 -5.18 26.42 -22.66
C ILE A 723 -5.68 25.82 -23.98
N ALA A 724 -5.52 24.50 -24.16
CA ALA A 724 -5.98 23.82 -25.37
C ALA A 724 -7.50 23.98 -25.56
N ALA A 725 -8.29 23.92 -24.49
CA ALA A 725 -9.74 24.12 -24.54
C ALA A 725 -10.14 25.57 -24.90
N ILE A 726 -9.44 26.57 -24.35
CA ILE A 726 -9.65 27.98 -24.70
C ILE A 726 -9.36 28.19 -26.19
N MET A 727 -8.21 27.68 -26.66
CA MET A 727 -7.84 27.77 -28.07
C MET A 727 -8.83 27.05 -28.98
N PHE A 728 -9.31 25.87 -28.57
CA PHE A 728 -10.30 25.12 -29.33
C PHE A 728 -11.61 25.91 -29.47
N TYR A 729 -12.11 26.46 -28.36
CA TYR A 729 -13.31 27.29 -28.38
C TYR A 729 -13.16 28.52 -29.29
N SER A 730 -12.04 29.24 -29.17
CA SER A 730 -11.78 30.49 -29.90
C SER A 730 -11.50 30.28 -31.39
N LEU A 731 -10.79 29.20 -31.77
CA LEU A 731 -10.34 29.00 -33.14
C LEU A 731 -11.29 28.15 -34.00
N GLU A 732 -12.08 27.26 -33.40
CA GLU A 732 -13.01 26.39 -34.13
C GLU A 732 -14.46 26.93 -34.13
N GLN A 733 -14.72 28.09 -33.49
CA GLN A 733 -16.04 28.75 -33.40
C GLN A 733 -17.18 27.78 -32.99
N THR A 734 -16.94 27.05 -31.91
CA THR A 734 -17.73 25.89 -31.48
C THR A 734 -18.98 26.22 -30.63
N THR A 735 -19.79 25.18 -30.39
CA THR A 735 -21.08 25.19 -29.69
C THR A 735 -21.03 25.58 -28.21
N ASP A 736 -22.18 25.89 -27.61
CA ASP A 736 -22.36 26.16 -26.16
C ASP A 736 -21.74 25.08 -25.25
N LEU A 737 -21.66 23.84 -25.74
CA LEU A 737 -21.02 22.74 -25.02
C LEU A 737 -19.51 22.99 -24.80
N MET A 738 -18.80 23.48 -25.81
CA MET A 738 -17.36 23.78 -25.68
C MET A 738 -17.12 24.99 -24.78
N HIS A 739 -18.04 25.96 -24.81
CA HIS A 739 -18.05 27.06 -23.86
C HIS A 739 -18.11 26.54 -22.41
N GLY A 740 -19.04 25.63 -22.12
CA GLY A 740 -19.12 24.96 -20.82
C GLY A 740 -17.87 24.14 -20.46
N ILE A 741 -17.28 23.43 -21.42
CA ILE A 741 -16.09 22.59 -21.19
C ILE A 741 -14.86 23.44 -20.83
N TYR A 742 -14.56 24.53 -21.55
CA TYR A 742 -13.38 25.32 -21.19
C TYR A 742 -13.57 26.01 -19.84
N ILE A 743 -14.78 26.50 -19.50
CA ILE A 743 -15.08 27.09 -18.18
C ILE A 743 -14.85 26.06 -17.09
N LEU A 744 -15.31 24.82 -17.29
CA LEU A 744 -15.09 23.72 -16.34
C LEU A 744 -13.60 23.44 -16.14
N LEU A 745 -12.82 23.35 -17.23
CA LEU A 745 -11.38 23.05 -17.18
C LEU A 745 -10.57 24.19 -16.55
N VAL A 746 -10.87 25.44 -16.89
CA VAL A 746 -10.27 26.63 -16.25
C VAL A 746 -10.59 26.66 -14.76
N SER A 747 -11.84 26.37 -14.38
CA SER A 747 -12.24 26.29 -12.98
C SER A 747 -11.49 25.18 -12.24
N ALA A 748 -11.39 24.00 -12.86
CA ALA A 748 -10.66 22.86 -12.30
C ALA A 748 -9.17 23.16 -12.11
N ALA A 749 -8.51 23.81 -13.07
CA ALA A 749 -7.12 24.22 -12.99
C ALA A 749 -6.88 25.19 -11.82
N ASN A 750 -7.70 26.24 -11.70
CA ASN A 750 -7.61 27.21 -10.60
C ASN A 750 -7.85 26.56 -9.23
N VAL A 751 -8.87 25.70 -9.10
CA VAL A 751 -9.16 24.99 -7.85
C VAL A 751 -8.02 24.05 -7.47
N ALA A 752 -7.49 23.28 -8.41
CA ALA A 752 -6.36 22.39 -8.18
C ALA A 752 -5.10 23.16 -7.74
N ALA A 753 -4.78 24.26 -8.42
CA ALA A 753 -3.67 25.14 -8.07
C ALA A 753 -3.82 25.70 -6.65
N PHE A 754 -5.01 26.18 -6.30
CA PHE A 754 -5.31 26.73 -4.98
C PHE A 754 -5.16 25.69 -3.87
N VAL A 755 -5.77 24.51 -4.05
CA VAL A 755 -5.71 23.40 -3.10
C VAL A 755 -4.26 22.97 -2.84
N ILE A 756 -3.50 22.73 -3.91
CA ILE A 756 -2.12 22.26 -3.81
C ILE A 756 -1.19 23.35 -3.23
N LEU A 757 -1.47 24.63 -3.50
CA LEU A 757 -0.77 25.74 -2.87
C LEU A 757 -0.99 25.76 -1.36
N LEU A 758 -2.23 25.63 -0.90
CA LEU A 758 -2.54 25.57 0.53
C LEU A 758 -1.92 24.35 1.22
N GLN A 759 -1.90 23.19 0.55
CA GLN A 759 -1.19 22.00 1.02
C GLN A 759 0.32 22.24 1.13
N THR A 760 0.91 22.92 0.13
CA THR A 760 2.33 23.29 0.14
C THR A 760 2.65 24.20 1.32
N ILE A 761 1.86 25.25 1.53
CA ILE A 761 2.01 26.18 2.66
C ILE A 761 1.85 25.46 4.00
N THR A 762 0.79 24.66 4.15
CA THR A 762 0.54 23.90 5.40
C THR A 762 1.69 22.93 5.70
N GLY A 763 2.19 22.23 4.68
CA GLY A 763 3.34 21.34 4.81
C GLY A 763 4.61 22.08 5.26
N ILE A 764 4.83 23.30 4.77
CA ILE A 764 5.95 24.16 5.23
C ILE A 764 5.72 24.60 6.69
N LEU A 765 4.52 25.08 7.03
CA LEU A 765 4.20 25.60 8.37
C LEU A 765 4.26 24.54 9.48
N ARG A 766 3.84 23.31 9.16
CA ARG A 766 3.94 22.11 10.02
C ARG A 766 5.36 21.51 10.04
N GLY A 767 6.29 22.07 9.27
CA GLY A 767 7.66 21.59 9.16
C GLY A 767 7.79 20.26 8.43
N ARG A 768 6.77 19.79 7.69
CA ARG A 768 6.83 18.54 6.92
C ARG A 768 7.69 18.65 5.66
N ARG A 769 8.00 19.86 5.20
CA ARG A 769 8.93 20.15 4.09
C ARG A 769 10.36 20.37 4.57
N PHE A 770 11.33 20.26 3.66
CA PHE A 770 12.77 20.37 3.95
C PHE A 770 13.27 19.36 4.98
N ARG A 771 12.74 18.14 4.87
CA ARG A 771 13.12 16.97 5.66
C ARG A 771 13.54 15.84 4.75
N PRO A 772 14.36 14.90 5.22
CA PRO A 772 14.60 13.68 4.47
C PRO A 772 13.31 12.89 4.36
N GLU A 773 13.11 12.26 3.20
CA GLU A 773 11.98 11.36 2.99
C GLU A 773 12.11 10.09 3.86
N ASP A 774 10.96 9.63 4.35
CA ASP A 774 10.78 8.28 4.90
C ASP A 774 11.14 7.26 3.81
N LYS A 775 12.37 6.73 3.86
CA LYS A 775 12.82 5.61 3.01
C LYS A 775 12.54 4.31 3.75
N TRP A 776 11.77 3.42 3.14
CA TRP A 776 11.48 2.09 3.66
C TRP A 776 11.67 1.05 2.56
N GLY A 777 11.91 -0.20 2.95
CA GLY A 777 12.17 -1.33 2.06
C GLY A 777 11.63 -2.62 2.68
N PRO A 778 11.81 -3.78 2.02
CA PRO A 778 11.40 -5.07 2.57
C PRO A 778 11.97 -5.35 3.97
N LEU A 779 13.22 -4.96 4.24
CA LEU A 779 13.86 -5.11 5.55
C LEU A 779 13.33 -4.15 6.63
N SER A 780 12.46 -3.19 6.29
CA SER A 780 11.82 -2.33 7.29
C SER A 780 10.90 -3.11 8.25
N MET A 781 10.57 -4.37 7.94
CA MET A 781 9.86 -5.26 8.87
C MET A 781 10.60 -5.49 10.19
N MET A 782 11.94 -5.40 10.21
CA MET A 782 12.74 -5.52 11.43
C MET A 782 12.46 -4.35 12.37
N LYS A 783 12.66 -3.13 11.87
CA LYS A 783 12.43 -1.90 12.63
C LYS A 783 10.96 -1.72 13.06
N LEU A 784 10.02 -2.18 12.25
CA LEU A 784 8.59 -2.17 12.61
C LEU A 784 8.27 -3.19 13.72
N THR A 785 9.02 -4.29 13.81
CA THR A 785 8.96 -5.21 14.95
C THR A 785 9.50 -4.52 16.21
N HIS A 786 10.65 -3.85 16.13
CA HIS A 786 11.21 -3.06 17.23
C HIS A 786 10.22 -2.00 17.74
N GLU A 787 9.56 -1.29 16.83
CA GLU A 787 8.56 -0.28 17.15
C GLU A 787 7.36 -0.88 17.89
N ALA A 788 6.82 -2.02 17.42
CA ALA A 788 5.71 -2.69 18.09
C ALA A 788 6.08 -3.13 19.51
N LEU A 789 7.31 -3.62 19.70
CA LEU A 789 7.85 -3.97 21.00
C LEU A 789 7.92 -2.76 21.93
N ARG A 790 8.55 -1.68 21.47
CA ARG A 790 8.81 -0.46 22.25
C ARG A 790 7.53 0.30 22.63
N GLU A 791 6.63 0.50 21.67
CA GLU A 791 5.50 1.43 21.84
C GLU A 791 4.28 0.79 22.53
N THR A 792 4.08 -0.52 22.38
CA THR A 792 2.87 -1.18 22.90
C THR A 792 3.19 -2.41 23.76
N ILE A 793 3.97 -3.36 23.26
CA ILE A 793 4.10 -4.69 23.89
C ILE A 793 4.88 -4.60 25.23
N LEU A 794 6.00 -3.88 25.27
CA LEU A 794 6.77 -3.69 26.51
C LEU A 794 6.01 -2.83 27.55
N PRO A 795 5.33 -1.73 27.17
CA PRO A 795 4.43 -1.01 28.07
C PRO A 795 3.27 -1.87 28.62
N GLU A 796 2.68 -2.76 27.82
CA GLU A 796 1.66 -3.70 28.29
C GLU A 796 2.22 -4.72 29.27
N LEU A 797 3.43 -5.25 29.02
CA LEU A 797 4.14 -6.09 29.98
C LEU A 797 4.36 -5.35 31.30
N LYS A 798 4.79 -4.08 31.26
CA LYS A 798 4.95 -3.25 32.46
C LYS A 798 3.64 -3.11 33.23
N ARG A 799 2.55 -2.78 32.53
CA ARG A 799 1.22 -2.64 33.13
C ARG A 799 0.73 -3.96 33.75
N ALA A 800 0.96 -5.08 33.07
CA ALA A 800 0.61 -6.40 33.60
C ALA A 800 1.44 -6.76 34.84
N ALA A 801 2.71 -6.36 34.87
CA ALA A 801 3.58 -6.53 36.03
C ALA A 801 3.14 -5.69 37.22
N GLU A 802 2.87 -4.39 37.01
CA GLU A 802 2.40 -3.48 38.06
C GLU A 802 1.11 -3.98 38.72
N ASN A 803 0.21 -4.57 37.92
CA ASN A 803 -1.07 -5.10 38.37
C ASN A 803 -1.01 -6.56 38.85
N VAL A 804 0.14 -7.24 38.79
CA VAL A 804 0.23 -8.65 39.20
C VAL A 804 -0.05 -8.78 40.69
N THR A 805 -0.94 -9.67 41.10
CA THR A 805 -1.13 -10.02 42.51
C THR A 805 -1.08 -11.54 42.66
N PRO A 806 -0.24 -12.08 43.56
CA PRO A 806 -0.03 -13.53 43.67
C PRO A 806 -1.32 -14.33 43.91
N ASN A 807 -2.27 -13.75 44.63
CA ASN A 807 -3.57 -14.32 44.99
C ASN A 807 -4.60 -14.28 43.85
N ASP A 808 -4.38 -13.48 42.82
CA ASP A 808 -5.26 -13.42 41.66
C ASP A 808 -4.63 -14.17 40.48
N VAL A 809 -5.15 -15.37 40.23
CA VAL A 809 -4.77 -16.21 39.10
C VAL A 809 -4.91 -15.45 37.77
N ALA A 810 -5.92 -14.59 37.62
CA ALA A 810 -6.14 -13.83 36.39
C ALA A 810 -5.00 -12.84 36.14
N SER A 811 -4.56 -12.10 37.16
CA SER A 811 -3.42 -11.18 37.04
C SER A 811 -2.10 -11.89 36.67
N VAL A 812 -1.86 -13.09 37.21
CA VAL A 812 -0.64 -13.87 36.91
C VAL A 812 -0.70 -14.47 35.50
N VAL A 813 -1.88 -14.91 35.06
CA VAL A 813 -2.10 -15.37 33.68
C VAL A 813 -1.92 -14.22 32.69
N ALA A 814 -2.46 -13.04 32.96
CA ALA A 814 -2.28 -11.86 32.12
C ALA A 814 -0.80 -11.47 31.98
N LEU A 815 -0.03 -11.48 33.07
CA LEU A 815 1.41 -11.26 33.03
C LEU A 815 2.12 -12.32 32.18
N MET A 816 1.74 -13.60 32.32
CA MET A 816 2.33 -14.69 31.55
C MET A 816 2.03 -14.58 30.05
N GLU A 817 0.81 -14.20 29.67
CA GLU A 817 0.42 -13.99 28.28
C GLU A 817 1.25 -12.86 27.64
N GLN A 818 1.42 -11.75 28.34
CA GLN A 818 2.25 -10.64 27.89
C GLN A 818 3.73 -11.03 27.79
N TRP A 819 4.24 -11.77 28.78
CA TRP A 819 5.62 -12.28 28.73
C TRP A 819 5.84 -13.27 27.57
N ARG A 820 4.86 -14.14 27.29
CA ARG A 820 4.92 -15.07 26.17
C ARG A 820 5.06 -14.32 24.85
N CYS A 821 4.29 -13.25 24.67
CA CYS A 821 4.37 -12.40 23.47
C CYS A 821 5.80 -11.88 23.27
N VAL A 822 6.38 -11.23 24.29
CA VAL A 822 7.76 -10.71 24.25
C VAL A 822 8.78 -11.81 23.95
N ASN A 823 8.69 -12.95 24.64
CA ASN A 823 9.65 -14.03 24.49
C ASN A 823 9.61 -14.68 23.10
N VAL A 824 8.42 -14.89 22.53
CA VAL A 824 8.29 -15.47 21.18
C VAL A 824 8.74 -14.49 20.11
N ILE A 825 8.38 -13.20 20.24
CA ILE A 825 8.82 -12.18 19.29
C ILE A 825 10.36 -12.10 19.31
N HIS A 826 10.96 -11.99 20.50
CA HIS A 826 12.41 -11.95 20.63
C HIS A 826 13.08 -13.19 20.02
N ASP A 827 12.61 -14.40 20.34
CA ASP A 827 13.19 -15.65 19.86
C ASP A 827 13.17 -15.76 18.32
N GLU A 828 12.04 -15.46 17.68
CA GLU A 828 11.97 -15.51 16.20
C GLU A 828 12.73 -14.34 15.55
N HIS A 829 12.75 -13.17 16.20
CA HIS A 829 13.42 -11.96 15.70
C HIS A 829 14.95 -12.07 15.75
N SER A 830 15.52 -12.34 16.92
CA SER A 830 16.97 -12.55 17.11
C SER A 830 17.49 -13.69 16.23
N LYS A 831 16.71 -14.78 16.11
CA LYS A 831 17.03 -15.88 15.20
C LYS A 831 17.09 -15.43 13.74
N ALA A 832 16.14 -14.59 13.29
CA ALA A 832 16.13 -14.02 11.94
C ALA A 832 17.34 -13.10 11.71
N GLU A 833 17.72 -12.33 12.72
CA GLU A 833 18.90 -11.48 12.71
C GLU A 833 20.17 -12.33 12.58
N ASP A 834 20.43 -13.22 13.52
CA ASP A 834 21.66 -14.01 13.57
C ASP A 834 21.86 -14.89 12.34
N LYS A 835 20.79 -15.59 11.91
CA LYS A 835 20.91 -16.66 10.90
C LYS A 835 20.80 -16.16 9.47
N VAL A 836 20.10 -15.04 9.25
CA VAL A 836 19.80 -14.55 7.91
C VAL A 836 20.39 -13.16 7.69
N ILE A 837 20.02 -12.18 8.52
CA ILE A 837 20.31 -10.78 8.23
C ILE A 837 21.75 -10.42 8.57
N PHE A 838 22.18 -10.66 9.80
CA PHE A 838 23.54 -10.39 10.28
C PHE A 838 24.57 -11.24 9.57
N LYS A 839 24.22 -12.49 9.26
CA LYS A 839 25.05 -13.34 8.40
C LYS A 839 25.29 -12.67 7.05
N GLU A 840 24.23 -12.24 6.34
CA GLU A 840 24.38 -11.59 5.04
C GLU A 840 25.12 -10.25 5.16
N PHE A 841 24.87 -9.48 6.23
CA PHE A 841 25.60 -8.23 6.48
C PHE A 841 27.09 -8.48 6.68
N ASN A 842 27.46 -9.53 7.42
CA ASN A 842 28.86 -9.92 7.63
C ASN A 842 29.51 -10.49 6.37
N ASP A 843 28.75 -11.16 5.50
CA ASP A 843 29.23 -11.66 4.20
C ASP A 843 29.64 -10.50 3.27
N TRP A 844 28.93 -9.36 3.35
CA TRP A 844 29.24 -8.14 2.59
C TRP A 844 30.21 -7.20 3.31
N PHE A 845 30.10 -7.10 4.63
CA PHE A 845 30.84 -6.19 5.50
C PHE A 845 31.35 -6.96 6.72
N PRO A 846 32.57 -7.55 6.64
CA PRO A 846 33.10 -8.38 7.71
C PRO A 846 33.06 -7.70 9.07
N ALA A 847 32.56 -8.43 10.07
CA ALA A 847 32.45 -8.00 11.48
C ALA A 847 31.49 -6.84 11.78
N VAL A 848 30.68 -6.36 10.83
CA VAL A 848 29.76 -5.23 11.07
C VAL A 848 28.69 -5.54 12.12
N ALA A 849 28.23 -6.80 12.16
CA ALA A 849 27.22 -7.26 13.12
C ALA A 849 27.82 -8.04 14.30
N GLN A 850 29.15 -8.19 14.37
CA GLN A 850 29.78 -9.09 15.35
C GLN A 850 29.53 -8.68 16.80
N ARG A 851 29.50 -7.37 17.10
CA ARG A 851 29.14 -6.86 18.44
C ARG A 851 27.71 -7.24 18.81
N TRP A 852 26.77 -7.05 17.89
CA TRP A 852 25.35 -7.29 18.11
C TRP A 852 25.04 -8.79 18.26
N ASN A 853 25.74 -9.64 17.50
CA ASN A 853 25.71 -11.09 17.72
C ASN A 853 26.12 -11.48 19.15
N MET A 854 27.08 -10.77 19.75
CA MET A 854 27.51 -11.03 21.13
C MET A 854 26.52 -10.46 22.16
N ASP A 855 25.88 -9.33 21.86
CA ASP A 855 24.85 -8.72 22.71
C ASP A 855 23.63 -9.66 22.82
N HIS A 856 23.24 -10.37 21.76
CA HIS A 856 22.17 -11.39 21.79
C HIS A 856 22.41 -12.52 22.80
N ASP A 857 23.67 -12.96 23.00
CA ASP A 857 23.99 -13.98 24.00
C ASP A 857 23.70 -13.48 25.43
N ASP A 858 23.88 -12.19 25.69
CA ASP A 858 23.58 -11.57 26.97
C ASP A 858 22.07 -11.32 27.12
N ASP A 859 21.38 -10.90 26.05
CA ASP A 859 19.92 -10.72 26.03
C ASP A 859 19.18 -12.04 26.33
N HIS A 860 19.64 -13.14 25.74
CA HIS A 860 19.10 -14.47 26.02
C HIS A 860 19.22 -14.86 27.50
N LYS A 861 20.27 -14.41 28.21
CA LYS A 861 20.42 -14.66 29.66
C LYS A 861 19.42 -13.84 30.46
N VAL A 862 19.28 -12.55 30.15
CA VAL A 862 18.33 -11.66 30.85
C VAL A 862 16.89 -12.16 30.68
N ILE A 863 16.53 -12.56 29.45
CA ILE A 863 15.21 -13.14 29.15
C ILE A 863 15.02 -14.47 29.87
N ALA A 864 16.03 -15.34 29.89
CA ALA A 864 15.94 -16.62 30.60
C ALA A 864 15.74 -16.42 32.11
N GLU A 865 16.42 -15.45 32.72
CA GLU A 865 16.26 -15.12 34.14
C GLU A 865 14.83 -14.64 34.43
N MET A 866 14.33 -13.66 33.68
CA MET A 866 12.98 -13.13 33.87
C MET A 866 11.90 -14.19 33.61
N ARG A 867 12.08 -15.00 32.56
CA ARG A 867 11.21 -16.17 32.28
C ARG A 867 11.16 -17.12 33.46
N SER A 868 12.29 -17.39 34.11
CA SER A 868 12.34 -18.28 35.26
C SER A 868 11.54 -17.73 36.46
N LYS A 869 11.61 -16.41 36.71
CA LYS A 869 10.84 -15.75 37.78
C LYS A 869 9.34 -15.85 37.53
N ILE A 870 8.89 -15.54 36.31
CA ILE A 870 7.47 -15.54 35.93
C ILE A 870 6.89 -16.96 35.95
N LEU A 871 7.63 -17.96 35.45
CA LEU A 871 7.18 -19.36 35.49
C LEU A 871 7.08 -19.90 36.92
N ARG A 872 8.02 -19.52 37.80
CA ARG A 872 7.95 -19.88 39.24
C ARG A 872 6.72 -19.26 39.89
N LEU A 873 6.44 -17.98 39.64
CA LEU A 873 5.25 -17.31 40.17
C LEU A 873 3.96 -18.04 39.74
N MET A 874 3.85 -18.39 38.46
CA MET A 874 2.70 -19.16 37.97
C MET A 874 2.57 -20.52 38.66
N ASP A 875 3.66 -21.26 38.84
CA ASP A 875 3.63 -22.57 39.49
C ASP A 875 3.19 -22.47 40.96
N MET A 876 3.67 -21.45 41.68
CA MET A 876 3.24 -21.16 43.05
C MET A 876 1.74 -20.81 43.12
N THR A 877 1.28 -19.94 42.21
CA THR A 877 -0.14 -19.56 42.13
C THR A 877 -1.04 -20.76 41.78
N LYS A 878 -0.59 -21.67 40.89
CA LYS A 878 -1.34 -22.89 40.55
C LYS A 878 -1.44 -23.89 41.69
N ARG A 879 -0.42 -23.96 42.55
CA ARG A 879 -0.37 -24.88 43.70
C ARG A 879 -1.20 -24.40 44.90
N GLY A 880 -1.70 -23.16 44.86
CA GLY A 880 -2.40 -22.55 45.99
C GLY A 880 -1.45 -22.00 47.07
N ASP A 881 -0.15 -21.93 46.79
CA ASP A 881 0.88 -21.33 47.65
C ASP A 881 0.94 -19.79 47.47
N SER A 882 -0.07 -19.21 46.83
CA SER A 882 -0.17 -17.77 46.50
C SER A 882 -0.21 -16.85 47.72
N SER A 883 -0.56 -17.38 48.89
CA SER A 883 -0.67 -16.65 50.15
C SER A 883 0.63 -16.59 50.97
N GLY A 884 1.70 -17.28 50.53
CA GLY A 884 2.99 -17.27 51.21
C GLY A 884 3.80 -16.01 50.94
N ASP A 885 4.57 -15.55 51.94
CA ASP A 885 5.49 -14.39 51.82
C ASP A 885 6.40 -14.51 50.58
N ASP A 886 6.79 -15.73 50.20
CA ASP A 886 7.64 -16.01 49.04
C ASP A 886 7.00 -15.60 47.71
N ALA A 887 5.68 -15.81 47.54
CA ALA A 887 4.97 -15.46 46.29
C ALA A 887 4.82 -13.94 46.15
N VAL A 888 4.60 -13.25 47.27
CA VAL A 888 4.55 -11.78 47.36
C VAL A 888 5.90 -11.18 47.06
N GLN A 889 6.98 -11.68 47.67
CA GLN A 889 8.35 -11.23 47.40
C GLN A 889 8.76 -11.46 45.94
N LEU A 890 8.37 -12.59 45.34
CA LEU A 890 8.66 -12.88 43.94
C LEU A 890 7.91 -11.92 42.99
N ALA A 891 6.63 -11.64 43.26
CA ALA A 891 5.86 -10.66 42.50
C ALA A 891 6.45 -9.24 42.62
N GLU A 892 6.89 -8.83 43.82
CA GLU A 892 7.59 -7.55 44.02
C GLU A 892 8.93 -7.49 43.29
N SER A 893 9.70 -8.59 43.27
CA SER A 893 10.92 -8.68 42.47
C SER A 893 10.62 -8.50 40.98
N ILE A 894 9.58 -9.14 40.46
CA ILE A 894 9.18 -8.99 39.05
C ILE A 894 8.79 -7.54 38.75
N ARG A 895 7.99 -6.89 39.62
CA ARG A 895 7.61 -5.46 39.47
C ARG A 895 8.83 -4.54 39.43
N ARG A 896 9.84 -4.83 40.26
CA ARG A 896 11.08 -4.04 40.33
C ARG A 896 11.99 -4.28 39.12
N ASP A 897 12.10 -5.53 38.68
CA ASP A 897 13.09 -5.93 37.67
C ASP A 897 12.58 -5.67 36.22
N ILE A 898 11.25 -5.63 35.98
CA ILE A 898 10.68 -5.40 34.64
C ILE A 898 11.04 -4.03 34.04
N PRO A 899 10.99 -2.90 34.77
CA PRO A 899 11.46 -1.62 34.24
C PRO A 899 12.91 -1.66 33.74
N ALA A 900 13.81 -2.28 34.50
CA ALA A 900 15.21 -2.43 34.10
C ALA A 900 15.37 -3.34 32.87
N PHE A 901 14.57 -4.41 32.78
CA PHE A 901 14.49 -5.24 31.57
C PHE A 901 14.02 -4.44 30.35
N ILE A 902 13.00 -3.60 30.50
CA ILE A 902 12.47 -2.77 29.41
C ILE A 902 13.50 -1.74 28.96
N ASP A 903 14.22 -1.11 29.89
CA ASP A 903 15.28 -0.15 29.57
C ASP A 903 16.42 -0.84 28.80
N HIS A 904 16.85 -2.03 29.24
CA HIS A 904 17.83 -2.86 28.56
C HIS A 904 17.40 -3.22 27.13
N MET A 905 16.18 -3.74 26.97
CA MET A 905 15.63 -4.07 25.64
C MET A 905 15.54 -2.84 24.73
N ASN A 906 15.10 -1.70 25.26
CA ASN A 906 15.01 -0.47 24.46
C ASN A 906 16.39 0.04 24.02
N GLU A 907 17.42 -0.12 24.86
CA GLU A 907 18.80 0.23 24.51
C GLU A 907 19.34 -0.69 23.41
N HIS A 908 19.14 -2.01 23.56
CA HIS A 908 19.50 -3.01 22.55
C HIS A 908 18.84 -2.69 21.18
N LEU A 909 17.50 -2.58 21.14
CA LEU A 909 16.75 -2.32 19.91
C LEU A 909 17.19 -1.01 19.24
N ARG A 910 17.38 0.07 20.02
CA ARG A 910 17.89 1.36 19.48
C ARG A 910 19.30 1.21 18.92
N GLY A 911 20.13 0.41 19.57
CA GLY A 911 21.46 0.07 19.12
C GLY A 911 21.46 -0.50 17.71
N GLU A 912 20.63 -1.50 17.45
CA GLU A 912 20.48 -2.10 16.12
C GLU A 912 19.87 -1.12 15.10
N GLU A 913 18.86 -0.36 15.51
CA GLU A 913 18.22 0.67 14.67
C GLU A 913 19.21 1.72 14.18
N ASP A 914 20.12 2.15 15.05
CA ASP A 914 21.06 3.22 14.73
C ASP A 914 22.26 2.70 13.93
N HIS A 915 22.66 1.45 14.13
CA HIS A 915 23.89 0.91 13.54
C HIS A 915 23.62 -0.04 12.37
N LEU A 916 22.69 -0.99 12.47
CA LEU A 916 22.53 -2.08 11.49
C LEU A 916 21.46 -1.80 10.45
N ASN A 917 20.31 -1.26 10.83
CA ASN A 917 19.23 -0.93 9.88
C ASN A 917 19.69 -0.01 8.71
N PRO A 918 20.57 0.99 8.91
CA PRO A 918 21.12 1.77 7.83
C PRO A 918 21.92 0.96 6.81
N VAL A 919 22.55 -0.15 7.22
CA VAL A 919 23.35 -1.02 6.36
C VAL A 919 22.46 -1.73 5.36
N GLY A 920 21.43 -2.43 5.85
CA GLY A 920 20.41 -3.08 5.03
C GLY A 920 19.81 -2.13 4.00
N ARG A 921 19.49 -0.91 4.41
CA ARG A 921 18.88 0.08 3.53
C ARG A 921 19.84 0.72 2.51
N LYS A 922 21.07 1.06 2.91
CA LYS A 922 22.00 1.85 2.07
C LYS A 922 22.87 0.98 1.16
N HIS A 923 23.15 -0.25 1.57
CA HIS A 923 24.19 -1.06 0.96
C HIS A 923 23.68 -2.37 0.35
N ILE A 924 22.55 -2.90 0.82
CA ILE A 924 21.99 -4.15 0.30
C ILE A 924 21.03 -3.86 -0.86
N PRO A 925 21.23 -4.46 -2.06
CA PRO A 925 20.33 -4.29 -3.20
C PRO A 925 18.90 -4.76 -2.91
N LEU A 926 17.90 -4.13 -3.53
CA LEU A 926 16.48 -4.45 -3.31
C LEU A 926 16.14 -5.93 -3.58
N ALA A 927 16.69 -6.52 -4.64
CA ALA A 927 16.50 -7.94 -4.95
C ALA A 927 16.98 -8.85 -3.82
N LEU A 928 18.13 -8.52 -3.22
CA LEU A 928 18.66 -9.26 -2.07
C LEU A 928 17.83 -9.01 -0.82
N GLN A 929 17.35 -7.78 -0.58
CA GLN A 929 16.43 -7.50 0.54
C GLN A 929 15.15 -8.35 0.49
N LYS A 930 14.53 -8.49 -0.70
CA LYS A 930 13.35 -9.35 -0.87
C LYS A 930 13.67 -10.81 -0.55
N LEU A 931 14.82 -11.28 -1.03
CA LEU A 931 15.29 -12.64 -0.79
C LEU A 931 15.61 -12.91 0.70
N LEU A 932 16.14 -11.91 1.42
CA LEU A 932 16.34 -12.01 2.87
C LEU A 932 15.01 -12.14 3.61
N VAL A 933 13.99 -11.37 3.25
CA VAL A 933 12.64 -11.49 3.84
C VAL A 933 12.04 -12.87 3.56
N GLU A 934 12.25 -13.43 2.37
CA GLU A 934 11.82 -14.79 2.03
C GLU A 934 12.55 -15.86 2.88
N ARG A 935 13.87 -15.73 3.05
CA ARG A 935 14.64 -16.61 3.96
C ARG A 935 14.17 -16.51 5.41
N VAL A 936 13.84 -15.30 5.89
CA VAL A 936 13.25 -15.09 7.23
C VAL A 936 11.89 -15.75 7.34
N TRP A 937 11.08 -15.72 6.28
CA TRP A 937 9.79 -16.41 6.27
C TRP A 937 9.96 -17.92 6.40
N ASP A 938 10.85 -18.52 5.61
CA ASP A 938 11.02 -19.97 5.52
C ASP A 938 11.62 -20.61 6.78
N MET A 939 12.37 -19.84 7.58
CA MET A 939 12.96 -20.32 8.84
C MET A 939 11.99 -20.38 10.02
N THR A 940 10.87 -19.68 9.94
CA THR A 940 9.88 -19.59 11.01
C THR A 940 8.64 -20.42 10.64
N PRO A 941 8.24 -21.40 11.47
CA PRO A 941 7.07 -22.24 11.20
C PRO A 941 5.77 -21.45 11.00
N ALA A 942 4.83 -22.00 10.22
CA ALA A 942 3.60 -21.31 9.87
C ALA A 942 2.68 -21.04 11.08
N ASP A 943 2.69 -21.91 12.09
CA ASP A 943 1.98 -21.74 13.36
C ASP A 943 2.57 -20.60 14.19
N ARG A 944 3.90 -20.44 14.16
CA ARG A 944 4.59 -19.30 14.79
C ARG A 944 4.22 -17.99 14.10
N TRP A 945 4.23 -17.95 12.77
CA TRP A 945 3.82 -16.77 12.01
C TRP A 945 2.36 -16.37 12.28
N ALA A 946 1.47 -17.34 12.49
CA ALA A 946 0.07 -17.09 12.79
C ALA A 946 -0.16 -16.41 14.16
N GLU A 947 0.85 -16.41 15.04
CA GLU A 947 0.85 -15.64 16.29
C GLU A 947 1.65 -14.34 16.16
N TYR A 948 2.86 -14.43 15.60
CA TYR A 948 3.81 -13.32 15.48
C TYR A 948 3.23 -12.15 14.69
N ILE A 949 2.72 -12.39 13.47
CA ILE A 949 2.24 -11.32 12.59
C ILE A 949 1.09 -10.53 13.23
N PRO A 950 0.04 -11.17 13.78
CA PRO A 950 -1.01 -10.46 14.50
C PRO A 950 -0.51 -9.66 15.70
N TRP A 951 0.43 -10.18 16.49
CA TRP A 951 0.98 -9.42 17.62
C TRP A 951 1.69 -8.15 17.18
N ILE A 952 2.50 -8.22 16.11
CA ILE A 952 3.17 -7.01 15.59
C ILE A 952 2.16 -6.03 15.01
N VAL A 953 1.19 -6.50 14.22
CA VAL A 953 0.19 -5.61 13.62
C VAL A 953 -0.70 -4.94 14.69
N ASN A 954 -1.10 -5.67 15.74
CA ASN A 954 -1.83 -5.11 16.87
C ASN A 954 -0.96 -4.16 17.71
N GLY A 955 0.33 -4.48 17.87
CA GLY A 955 1.29 -3.70 18.66
C GLY A 955 1.78 -2.42 17.98
N LEU A 956 1.57 -2.26 16.67
CA LEU A 956 1.94 -1.03 15.97
C LEU A 956 0.92 0.09 16.24
N PRO A 957 1.34 1.26 16.76
CA PRO A 957 0.43 2.33 17.16
C PRO A 957 -0.27 3.00 15.97
N LEU A 958 0.36 3.03 14.79
CA LEU A 958 -0.18 3.71 13.61
C LEU A 958 -0.64 2.76 12.52
N HIS A 959 -1.81 3.00 11.93
CA HIS A 959 -2.30 2.22 10.79
C HIS A 959 -1.33 2.24 9.60
N GLY A 960 -0.67 3.36 9.35
CA GLY A 960 0.36 3.46 8.31
C GLY A 960 1.55 2.50 8.54
N GLN A 961 1.93 2.25 9.81
CA GLN A 961 2.96 1.27 10.15
C GLN A 961 2.46 -0.16 9.92
N ARG A 962 1.21 -0.45 10.31
CA ARG A 962 0.54 -1.76 10.08
C ARG A 962 0.50 -2.13 8.59
N VAL A 963 0.13 -1.16 7.76
CA VAL A 963 0.15 -1.28 6.29
C VAL A 963 1.58 -1.50 5.78
N ARG A 964 2.56 -0.72 6.25
CA ARG A 964 3.96 -0.88 5.84
C ARG A 964 4.51 -2.26 6.23
N PHE A 965 4.22 -2.75 7.43
CA PHE A 965 4.68 -4.05 7.91
C PHE A 965 4.15 -5.18 7.03
N THR A 966 2.84 -5.20 6.77
CA THR A 966 2.23 -6.19 5.88
C THR A 966 2.76 -6.08 4.44
N LYS A 967 2.98 -4.85 3.95
CA LYS A 967 3.59 -4.63 2.63
C LYS A 967 5.03 -5.12 2.52
N CYS A 968 5.82 -5.10 3.59
CA CYS A 968 7.18 -5.65 3.53
C CYS A 968 7.15 -7.13 3.10
N PHE A 969 6.20 -7.90 3.63
CA PHE A 969 6.01 -9.30 3.25
C PHE A 969 5.34 -9.46 1.89
N THR A 970 4.27 -8.73 1.57
CA THR A 970 3.60 -8.88 0.25
C THR A 970 4.47 -8.37 -0.89
N TRP A 971 5.40 -7.47 -0.63
CA TRP A 971 6.38 -6.99 -1.61
C TRP A 971 7.46 -8.04 -1.89
N ALA A 972 7.95 -8.73 -0.86
CA ALA A 972 8.92 -9.80 -1.02
C ALA A 972 8.28 -11.10 -1.57
N MET A 973 7.08 -11.43 -1.10
CA MET A 973 6.39 -12.69 -1.36
C MET A 973 4.91 -12.45 -1.72
N PRO A 974 4.62 -11.85 -2.89
CA PRO A 974 3.24 -11.54 -3.30
C PRO A 974 2.36 -12.79 -3.38
N TYR A 975 2.96 -13.95 -3.70
CA TYR A 975 2.29 -15.25 -3.76
C TYR A 975 1.78 -15.75 -2.39
N ARG A 976 2.24 -15.17 -1.27
CA ARG A 976 1.79 -15.50 0.10
C ARG A 976 0.81 -14.49 0.70
N ALA A 977 0.42 -13.45 -0.03
CA ALA A 977 -0.43 -12.37 0.51
C ALA A 977 -1.72 -12.89 1.18
N GLN A 978 -2.41 -13.84 0.55
CA GLN A 978 -3.62 -14.46 1.12
C GLN A 978 -3.35 -15.32 2.36
N GLN A 979 -2.17 -15.94 2.45
CA GLN A 979 -1.76 -16.70 3.64
C GLN A 979 -1.57 -15.77 4.83
N ILE A 980 -0.88 -14.65 4.62
CA ILE A 980 -0.67 -13.60 5.63
C ILE A 980 -2.02 -12.99 6.04
N GLY A 981 -2.86 -12.66 5.07
CA GLY A 981 -4.17 -12.10 5.37
C GLY A 981 -5.09 -13.06 6.12
N ASN A 982 -5.02 -14.38 5.88
CA ASN A 982 -5.76 -15.36 6.68
C ASN A 982 -5.28 -15.43 8.14
N MET A 983 -3.98 -15.22 8.42
CA MET A 983 -3.46 -15.13 9.79
C MET A 983 -4.02 -13.88 10.49
N LEU A 984 -4.04 -12.75 9.78
CA LEU A 984 -4.54 -11.48 10.30
C LEU A 984 -6.06 -11.50 10.51
N TYR A 985 -6.83 -11.87 9.49
CA TYR A 985 -8.31 -11.87 9.51
C TYR A 985 -8.92 -12.52 10.76
N ARG A 986 -8.27 -13.54 11.31
CA ARG A 986 -8.75 -14.27 12.49
C ARG A 986 -8.44 -13.60 13.83
N LYS A 987 -7.45 -12.71 13.87
CA LYS A 987 -6.80 -12.21 15.08
C LYS A 987 -6.81 -10.69 15.22
N VAL A 988 -7.19 -9.98 14.16
CA VAL A 988 -7.44 -8.54 14.19
C VAL A 988 -8.91 -8.23 14.46
N ASP A 989 -9.20 -7.04 14.96
CA ASP A 989 -10.57 -6.53 15.03
C ASP A 989 -11.10 -6.14 13.64
N ASP A 990 -12.42 -6.07 13.53
CA ASP A 990 -13.12 -5.92 12.26
C ASP A 990 -12.80 -4.56 11.60
N VAL A 991 -12.71 -3.50 12.40
CA VAL A 991 -12.38 -2.13 11.94
C VAL A 991 -10.97 -2.11 11.38
N MET A 992 -10.01 -2.72 12.09
CA MET A 992 -8.64 -2.79 11.60
C MET A 992 -8.52 -3.65 10.34
N TRP A 993 -9.23 -4.78 10.26
CA TRP A 993 -9.25 -5.61 9.06
C TRP A 993 -9.71 -4.82 7.83
N GLU A 994 -10.85 -4.12 7.94
CA GLU A 994 -11.42 -3.33 6.85
C GLU A 994 -10.45 -2.24 6.36
N ARG A 995 -9.85 -1.49 7.30
CA ARG A 995 -8.85 -0.47 6.97
C ARG A 995 -7.62 -1.08 6.30
N LEU A 996 -7.16 -2.24 6.78
CA LEU A 996 -5.98 -2.91 6.25
C LEU A 996 -6.20 -3.41 4.82
N VAL A 997 -7.32 -4.07 4.53
CA VAL A 997 -7.62 -4.60 3.19
C VAL A 997 -7.99 -3.50 2.19
N ALA A 998 -8.44 -2.33 2.66
CA ALA A 998 -8.57 -1.16 1.79
C ALA A 998 -7.21 -0.66 1.26
N GLU A 999 -6.13 -0.83 2.03
CA GLU A 999 -4.78 -0.41 1.64
C GLU A 999 -3.92 -1.54 1.01
N CYS A 1000 -4.21 -2.79 1.37
CA CYS A 1000 -3.55 -4.02 0.93
C CYS A 1000 -4.59 -5.09 0.50
N PRO A 1001 -5.35 -4.87 -0.60
CA PRO A 1001 -6.44 -5.76 -1.02
C PRO A 1001 -5.98 -7.18 -1.36
N GLU A 1002 -4.69 -7.36 -1.68
CA GLU A 1002 -4.06 -8.67 -1.92
C GLU A 1002 -4.09 -9.61 -0.69
N LEU A 1003 -4.32 -9.07 0.52
CA LEU A 1003 -4.42 -9.85 1.75
C LEU A 1003 -5.73 -10.64 1.84
N VAL A 1004 -6.80 -10.20 1.17
CA VAL A 1004 -8.13 -10.80 1.36
C VAL A 1004 -8.08 -12.29 1.00
N PRO A 1005 -8.35 -13.22 1.95
CA PRO A 1005 -8.24 -14.65 1.68
C PRO A 1005 -9.44 -15.13 0.85
N ARG A 1006 -9.24 -16.24 0.11
CA ARG A 1006 -10.32 -16.87 -0.67
C ARG A 1006 -11.50 -17.23 0.24
N GLY A 1007 -12.71 -16.87 -0.18
CA GLY A 1007 -13.94 -17.14 0.56
C GLY A 1007 -14.29 -16.12 1.65
N ALA A 1008 -13.46 -15.10 1.88
CA ALA A 1008 -13.85 -13.94 2.69
C ALA A 1008 -14.63 -12.91 1.84
N PRO A 1009 -15.54 -12.13 2.44
CA PRO A 1009 -16.17 -10.99 1.77
C PRO A 1009 -15.12 -10.05 1.16
N GLY A 1010 -15.37 -9.56 -0.05
CA GLY A 1010 -14.44 -8.67 -0.74
C GLY A 1010 -13.29 -9.35 -1.48
N TRP A 1011 -13.18 -10.68 -1.43
CA TRP A 1011 -12.15 -11.40 -2.19
C TRP A 1011 -12.26 -11.14 -3.70
N ARG A 1012 -11.13 -10.80 -4.32
CA ARG A 1012 -10.98 -10.74 -5.78
C ARG A 1012 -9.78 -11.59 -6.18
N ARG A 1013 -9.87 -12.22 -7.36
CA ARG A 1013 -8.73 -12.89 -7.96
C ARG A 1013 -7.76 -11.83 -8.48
N PHE A 1014 -6.79 -11.48 -7.66
CA PHE A 1014 -5.56 -10.87 -8.12
C PHE A 1014 -4.70 -12.03 -8.62
N TRP A 1015 -4.26 -11.95 -9.89
CA TRP A 1015 -3.50 -12.96 -10.66
C TRP A 1015 -4.33 -14.03 -11.38
#